data_AF-A0A1H9AJS1-F1
#
_entry.id   AF-A0A1H9AJS1-F1
#
_cell.length_a   1.000
_cell.length_b   1.000
_cell.length_c   1.000
_cell.angle_alpha   90.00
_cell.angle_beta   90.00
_cell.angle_gamma   90.00
#
_symmetry.space_group_name_H-M   'P 1'
#
loop_
_entity.id
_entity.type
_entity.pdbx_description
1 polymer ?
#
loop_
_entity_poly.entity_id
_entity_poly.type
_entity_poly.pdbx_seq_one_letter_code
_entity_poly.pdbx_strand_id
1 'polypeptide(L)'
;MDLKYNIEGIGYKYKEDENMHHFYVRGWCFDKADGSFEYQALVDGKDSVLKMKAVDRKDVSKTYKACKNYKNVGFDVRISVPKNSEEEIENIKLIAKDGLNVEVLYTFKKSEINKLIKDYEKNNYKLFYRIDRAEIKNKYCTLSGWAINYKYDDPVEINFYGRNKKDVDAKVVPIERKDVVKNISPGNKNDNNGFNVIFEYDENEEYTIEFIGKKTEITKTLDIEKIVKKTIKREKQGLSFVKLVKRVSPGRVKKGVIVLFTEGPSGFYKKLVQNVNNNYAMQYSKWVKKNFVTEEELEEQRKVKFDYNPLISIVIPLYKTKHEYLKELIDSILEQSYSNVEVCFADASPKGEELEDYINETYPDEKRIKYKKLNENAGISENTNEAIYMAKGDFIMFSDHDDVLSKDALFEMVKAINEDKDIDAIYTDEDKVDFNGKKYFEPHFKPDFSIDLLTDVNYICHIFMVRKELADMVSEEKNGKKIYLRKEFDGAQDYDFVLRCTEKAKKIHHVPKILYHWRSHELSTAANPESKMYAFESGKNAILDHYKRVGIDAEVEITKNLGIYKSNIKIKGNPKVSIIIPNKDHIDDLKVCIDSVNKKSTYKNFEIVIVENNSEEDKTFKYYEKLEKQDNIKVVYWKDEFNYSAINNFGAKHCTGDYLVLLNNDTEVIAKDWMERMLSYCQREDVGIVGAKLYYPDDTIQHAGVILGFGGIAGHAAIGQSRYELGYMARPCTTQDVSCVTAACLMVKKSVFDEVNGLDEDFKVAFNDIDFCMKVRDKGYLIVYNPYCEFYHYESKSRGLEDTDEKVERFNGEIKRFRGKWNKELEAGDPFYNKNLSLIRADYSLRSDDEVYHLS
;
A
#
# COMPACT_ATOMS: atom_id res chain seq x y z
N MET A 1 -46.89 -55.35 -21.31
CA MET A 1 -46.12 -54.36 -20.54
C MET A 1 -46.84 -54.12 -19.23
N ASP A 2 -46.22 -54.43 -18.08
CA ASP A 2 -46.77 -54.16 -16.72
C ASP A 2 -45.76 -53.30 -15.95
N LEU A 3 -45.72 -51.99 -16.24
CA LEU A 3 -44.69 -51.11 -15.69
C LEU A 3 -44.95 -50.75 -14.24
N LYS A 4 -43.84 -50.56 -13.51
CA LYS A 4 -43.81 -49.84 -12.25
C LYS A 4 -42.83 -48.69 -12.35
N TYR A 5 -43.28 -47.48 -12.06
CA TYR A 5 -42.46 -46.29 -12.16
C TYR A 5 -42.80 -45.25 -11.10
N ASN A 6 -41.87 -44.31 -10.90
CA ASN A 6 -42.09 -43.10 -10.12
C ASN A 6 -41.30 -41.93 -10.70
N ILE A 7 -41.93 -40.76 -10.74
CA ILE A 7 -41.29 -39.50 -11.14
C ILE A 7 -40.88 -38.75 -9.88
N GLU A 8 -39.59 -38.42 -9.78
CA GLU A 8 -39.00 -37.84 -8.58
C GLU A 8 -38.70 -36.35 -8.74
N GLY A 9 -38.58 -35.87 -9.97
CA GLY A 9 -38.37 -34.46 -10.23
C GLY A 9 -38.52 -34.08 -11.69
N ILE A 10 -38.85 -32.81 -11.90
CA ILE A 10 -38.95 -32.19 -13.21
C ILE A 10 -38.20 -30.86 -13.24
N GLY A 11 -37.79 -30.42 -14.43
CA GLY A 11 -37.08 -29.16 -14.61
C GLY A 11 -37.14 -28.61 -16.03
N TYR A 12 -36.67 -27.38 -16.18
CA TYR A 12 -36.63 -26.68 -17.46
C TYR A 12 -35.37 -25.82 -17.59
N LYS A 13 -34.81 -25.75 -18.80
CA LYS A 13 -33.71 -24.85 -19.17
C LYS A 13 -33.87 -24.41 -20.62
N TYR A 14 -33.72 -23.12 -20.87
CA TYR A 14 -33.50 -22.61 -22.23
C TYR A 14 -32.00 -22.57 -22.54
N LYS A 15 -31.61 -22.98 -23.74
CA LYS A 15 -30.25 -22.85 -24.26
C LYS A 15 -30.27 -21.97 -25.49
N GLU A 16 -29.68 -20.78 -25.36
CA GLU A 16 -29.70 -19.76 -26.42
C GLU A 16 -28.78 -20.11 -27.59
N ASP A 17 -27.65 -20.74 -27.30
CA ASP A 17 -26.69 -21.30 -28.27
C ASP A 17 -27.31 -22.40 -29.15
N GLU A 18 -28.20 -23.21 -28.58
CA GLU A 18 -28.89 -24.29 -29.30
C GLU A 18 -30.27 -23.85 -29.84
N ASN A 19 -30.76 -22.67 -29.46
CA ASN A 19 -32.11 -22.18 -29.69
C ASN A 19 -33.22 -23.20 -29.31
N MET A 20 -33.06 -23.87 -28.16
CA MET A 20 -33.91 -24.99 -27.73
C MET A 20 -34.36 -24.87 -26.28
N HIS A 21 -35.62 -25.20 -26.03
CA HIS A 21 -36.23 -25.49 -24.74
C HIS A 21 -35.92 -26.92 -24.32
N HIS A 22 -35.31 -27.11 -23.15
CA HIS A 22 -35.00 -28.43 -22.61
C HIS A 22 -35.84 -28.70 -21.36
N PHE A 23 -36.70 -29.71 -21.42
CA PHE A 23 -37.50 -30.19 -20.30
C PHE A 23 -36.88 -31.48 -19.75
N TYR A 24 -36.80 -31.57 -18.42
CA TYR A 24 -36.13 -32.66 -17.73
C TYR A 24 -37.13 -33.44 -16.89
N VAL A 25 -37.03 -34.78 -16.94
CA VAL A 25 -37.79 -35.69 -16.09
C VAL A 25 -36.80 -36.69 -15.48
N ARG A 26 -36.78 -36.78 -14.15
CA ARG A 26 -35.97 -37.74 -13.42
C ARG A 26 -36.86 -38.69 -12.65
N GLY A 27 -36.55 -39.98 -12.70
CA GLY A 27 -37.31 -41.00 -11.99
C GLY A 27 -36.70 -42.39 -12.16
N TRP A 28 -37.54 -43.40 -11.98
CA TRP A 28 -37.20 -44.80 -12.27
C TRP A 28 -38.42 -45.51 -12.85
N CYS A 29 -38.18 -46.52 -13.69
CA CYS A 29 -39.21 -47.33 -14.33
C CYS A 29 -38.65 -48.72 -14.71
N PHE A 30 -39.43 -49.77 -14.50
CA PHE A 30 -39.13 -51.13 -14.96
C PHE A 30 -40.42 -51.92 -15.20
N ASP A 31 -40.36 -52.97 -16.03
CA ASP A 31 -41.49 -53.90 -16.23
C ASP A 31 -41.46 -55.01 -15.18
N LYS A 32 -42.57 -55.26 -14.49
CA LYS A 32 -42.68 -56.32 -13.48
C LYS A 32 -42.54 -57.72 -14.09
N ALA A 33 -42.87 -57.88 -15.37
CA ALA A 33 -42.72 -59.12 -16.12
C ALA A 33 -41.31 -59.29 -16.72
N ASP A 34 -40.37 -58.36 -16.46
CA ASP A 34 -39.00 -58.36 -16.98
C ASP A 34 -38.92 -58.20 -18.51
N GLY A 35 -39.95 -57.58 -19.11
CA GLY A 35 -39.98 -57.21 -20.53
C GLY A 35 -39.14 -55.96 -20.85
N SER A 36 -38.66 -55.86 -22.09
CA SER A 36 -37.93 -54.68 -22.60
C SER A 36 -38.89 -53.64 -23.16
N PHE A 37 -38.64 -52.36 -22.87
CA PHE A 37 -39.39 -51.24 -23.43
C PHE A 37 -38.44 -50.08 -23.74
N GLU A 38 -38.87 -49.16 -24.60
CA GLU A 38 -38.12 -47.98 -25.01
C GLU A 38 -38.83 -46.69 -24.58
N TYR A 39 -38.05 -45.65 -24.30
CA TYR A 39 -38.59 -44.33 -23.99
C TYR A 39 -38.72 -43.48 -25.25
N GLN A 40 -39.84 -42.78 -25.36
CA GLN A 40 -40.09 -41.82 -26.43
C GLN A 40 -40.66 -40.53 -25.84
N ALA A 41 -40.29 -39.38 -26.42
CA ALA A 41 -40.87 -38.09 -26.08
C ALA A 41 -41.80 -37.63 -27.20
N LEU A 42 -43.01 -37.22 -26.83
CA LEU A 42 -43.97 -36.61 -27.74
C LEU A 42 -44.23 -35.17 -27.32
N VAL A 43 -44.11 -34.23 -28.24
CA VAL A 43 -44.50 -32.82 -28.08
C VAL A 43 -45.72 -32.62 -28.94
N ASP A 44 -46.86 -32.35 -28.32
CA ASP A 44 -48.17 -32.22 -28.99
C ASP A 44 -48.51 -33.40 -29.93
N GLY A 45 -48.07 -34.60 -29.51
CA GLY A 45 -48.29 -35.84 -30.26
C GLY A 45 -47.25 -36.15 -31.34
N LYS A 46 -46.27 -35.28 -31.60
CA LYS A 46 -45.17 -35.49 -32.56
C LYS A 46 -43.87 -35.90 -31.84
N ASP A 47 -43.05 -36.69 -32.51
CA ASP A 47 -41.76 -37.13 -31.96
C ASP A 47 -40.80 -35.98 -31.70
N SER A 48 -40.15 -36.03 -30.53
CA SER A 48 -39.17 -35.05 -30.09
C SER A 48 -37.85 -35.70 -29.70
N VAL A 49 -36.77 -34.91 -29.75
CA VAL A 49 -35.43 -35.38 -29.43
C VAL A 49 -35.34 -35.68 -27.94
N LEU A 50 -35.24 -36.97 -27.62
CA LEU A 50 -35.03 -37.48 -26.28
C LEU A 50 -33.56 -37.88 -26.09
N LYS A 51 -32.93 -37.36 -25.04
CA LYS A 51 -31.64 -37.87 -24.54
C LYS A 51 -31.82 -38.41 -23.13
N MET A 52 -31.45 -39.67 -22.93
CA MET A 52 -31.57 -40.34 -21.64
C MET A 52 -30.20 -40.68 -21.07
N LYS A 53 -30.07 -40.51 -19.76
CA LYS A 53 -28.97 -41.06 -18.97
C LYS A 53 -29.52 -42.07 -17.97
N ALA A 54 -29.03 -43.30 -18.03
CA ALA A 54 -29.34 -44.32 -17.04
C ALA A 54 -28.70 -43.98 -15.68
N VAL A 55 -29.42 -44.26 -14.59
CA VAL A 55 -29.00 -44.01 -13.21
C VAL A 55 -29.16 -45.30 -12.41
N ASP A 56 -28.11 -45.71 -11.71
CA ASP A 56 -28.16 -46.89 -10.84
C ASP A 56 -29.02 -46.62 -9.60
N ARG A 57 -29.98 -47.52 -9.31
CA ARG A 57 -31.00 -47.36 -8.25
C ARG A 57 -31.15 -48.63 -7.41
N LYS A 58 -30.13 -48.90 -6.61
CA LYS A 58 -30.06 -50.05 -5.67
C LYS A 58 -31.14 -50.02 -4.59
N ASP A 59 -31.69 -48.87 -4.28
CA ASP A 59 -32.80 -48.69 -3.35
C ASP A 59 -34.13 -49.19 -3.92
N VAL A 60 -34.39 -48.94 -5.22
CA VAL A 60 -35.56 -49.43 -5.94
C VAL A 60 -35.51 -50.96 -6.06
N SER A 61 -34.33 -51.51 -6.35
CA SER A 61 -34.14 -52.96 -6.48
C SER A 61 -34.34 -53.72 -5.17
N LYS A 62 -33.88 -53.17 -4.04
CA LYS A 62 -34.12 -53.75 -2.71
C LYS A 62 -35.60 -53.78 -2.36
N THR A 63 -36.34 -52.75 -2.77
CA THR A 63 -37.76 -52.58 -2.46
C THR A 63 -38.63 -53.53 -3.30
N TYR A 64 -38.29 -53.74 -4.57
CA TYR A 64 -39.06 -54.57 -5.49
C TYR A 64 -38.26 -55.81 -5.91
N LYS A 65 -38.28 -56.84 -5.06
CA LYS A 65 -37.56 -58.13 -5.20
C LYS A 65 -37.84 -58.90 -6.51
N ALA A 66 -38.84 -58.51 -7.29
CA ALA A 66 -39.25 -59.16 -8.54
C ALA A 66 -38.50 -58.65 -9.80
N CYS A 67 -37.74 -57.54 -9.71
CA CYS A 67 -36.99 -57.01 -10.84
C CYS A 67 -35.63 -57.72 -10.99
N LYS A 68 -35.48 -58.58 -12.01
CA LYS A 68 -34.26 -59.36 -12.23
C LYS A 68 -33.13 -58.53 -12.86
N ASN A 69 -33.46 -57.45 -13.60
CA ASN A 69 -32.51 -56.58 -14.29
C ASN A 69 -32.43 -55.16 -13.70
N TYR A 70 -31.85 -55.02 -12.50
CA TYR A 70 -31.85 -53.76 -11.72
C TYR A 70 -30.86 -52.69 -12.21
N LYS A 71 -29.88 -53.05 -13.03
CA LYS A 71 -28.94 -52.08 -13.60
C LYS A 71 -29.69 -51.27 -14.66
N ASN A 72 -29.75 -49.94 -14.48
CA ASN A 72 -30.39 -48.96 -15.38
C ASN A 72 -31.90 -48.72 -15.23
N VAL A 73 -32.52 -49.10 -14.10
CA VAL A 73 -33.95 -48.80 -13.86
C VAL A 73 -34.22 -47.33 -13.55
N GLY A 74 -33.21 -46.56 -13.14
CA GLY A 74 -33.32 -45.10 -12.97
C GLY A 74 -33.01 -44.35 -14.27
N PHE A 75 -33.69 -43.22 -14.50
CA PHE A 75 -33.47 -42.38 -15.66
C PHE A 75 -33.42 -40.88 -15.31
N ASP A 76 -32.61 -40.17 -16.08
CA ASP A 76 -32.65 -38.71 -16.23
C ASP A 76 -32.85 -38.43 -17.73
N VAL A 77 -34.04 -37.97 -18.08
CA VAL A 77 -34.48 -37.74 -19.46
C VAL A 77 -34.52 -36.25 -19.74
N ARG A 78 -33.91 -35.85 -20.85
CA ARG A 78 -33.99 -34.52 -21.44
C ARG A 78 -34.78 -34.58 -22.74
N ILE A 79 -35.85 -33.79 -22.82
CA ILE A 79 -36.69 -33.60 -23.99
C ILE A 79 -36.38 -32.21 -24.56
N SER A 80 -35.93 -32.14 -25.81
CA SER A 80 -35.51 -30.90 -26.46
C SER A 80 -36.54 -30.43 -27.49
N VAL A 81 -37.02 -29.20 -27.34
CA VAL A 81 -38.02 -28.56 -28.22
C VAL A 81 -37.44 -27.27 -28.80
N PRO A 82 -37.43 -27.06 -30.13
CA PRO A 82 -36.94 -25.81 -30.72
C PRO A 82 -37.75 -24.60 -30.24
N LYS A 83 -37.10 -23.43 -30.08
CA LYS A 83 -37.79 -22.19 -29.71
C LYS A 83 -38.64 -21.59 -30.84
N ASN A 84 -38.36 -21.94 -32.09
CA ASN A 84 -39.03 -21.37 -33.27
C ASN A 84 -40.42 -21.96 -33.56
N SER A 85 -41.02 -22.75 -32.66
CA SER A 85 -42.43 -23.06 -32.77
C SER A 85 -43.23 -21.84 -32.30
N GLU A 86 -43.76 -21.06 -33.24
CA GLU A 86 -44.85 -20.11 -32.98
C GLU A 86 -46.14 -20.81 -32.50
N GLU A 87 -46.13 -22.13 -32.32
CA GLU A 87 -47.17 -22.93 -31.68
C GLU A 87 -46.96 -22.97 -30.15
N GLU A 88 -47.96 -22.54 -29.38
CA GLU A 88 -47.98 -22.72 -27.92
C GLU A 88 -47.99 -24.22 -27.59
N ILE A 89 -46.89 -24.74 -27.05
CA ILE A 89 -46.78 -26.15 -26.66
C ILE A 89 -47.91 -26.50 -25.68
N GLU A 90 -48.83 -27.39 -26.08
CA GLU A 90 -50.00 -27.76 -25.27
C GLU A 90 -49.64 -28.83 -24.24
N ASN A 91 -48.83 -29.81 -24.63
CA ASN A 91 -48.30 -30.81 -23.73
C ASN A 91 -47.04 -31.51 -24.24
N ILE A 92 -46.20 -31.96 -23.30
CA ILE A 92 -45.05 -32.81 -23.56
C ILE A 92 -45.23 -34.11 -22.79
N LYS A 93 -45.17 -35.25 -23.47
CA LYS A 93 -45.32 -36.58 -22.87
C LYS A 93 -44.03 -37.37 -22.94
N LEU A 94 -43.63 -37.95 -21.81
CA LEU A 94 -42.65 -39.03 -21.75
C LEU A 94 -43.42 -40.34 -21.70
N ILE A 95 -43.21 -41.21 -22.67
CA ILE A 95 -43.86 -42.52 -22.77
C ILE A 95 -42.83 -43.65 -22.76
N ALA A 96 -43.24 -44.80 -22.26
CA ALA A 96 -42.56 -46.07 -22.45
C ALA A 96 -43.40 -46.94 -23.40
N LYS A 97 -42.74 -47.64 -24.33
CA LYS A 97 -43.43 -48.52 -25.28
C LYS A 97 -42.68 -49.83 -25.54
N ASP A 98 -43.43 -50.89 -25.78
CA ASP A 98 -42.94 -52.18 -26.25
C ASP A 98 -43.85 -52.64 -27.40
N GLY A 99 -43.39 -52.40 -28.64
CA GLY A 99 -44.13 -52.68 -29.87
C GLY A 99 -45.51 -52.01 -29.91
N LEU A 100 -46.55 -52.77 -29.58
CA LEU A 100 -47.96 -52.35 -29.63
C LEU A 100 -48.47 -51.70 -28.33
N ASN A 101 -47.75 -51.83 -27.20
CA ASN A 101 -48.17 -51.28 -25.91
C ASN A 101 -47.48 -49.93 -25.64
N VAL A 102 -48.25 -48.92 -25.22
CA VAL A 102 -47.74 -47.59 -24.86
C VAL A 102 -48.27 -47.19 -23.49
N GLU A 103 -47.38 -46.75 -22.60
CA GLU A 103 -47.71 -46.23 -21.27
C GLU A 103 -47.09 -44.86 -21.07
N VAL A 104 -47.91 -43.90 -20.62
CA VAL A 104 -47.46 -42.52 -20.37
C VAL A 104 -46.88 -42.43 -18.97
N LEU A 105 -45.57 -42.16 -18.89
CA LEU A 105 -44.86 -42.04 -17.61
C LEU A 105 -45.02 -40.65 -16.99
N TYR A 106 -45.04 -39.61 -17.83
CA TYR A 106 -45.26 -38.23 -17.37
C TYR A 106 -45.83 -37.35 -18.49
N THR A 107 -46.67 -36.38 -18.11
CA THR A 107 -47.19 -35.36 -19.03
C THR A 107 -46.99 -33.98 -18.41
N PHE A 108 -46.14 -33.17 -19.03
CA PHE A 108 -46.12 -31.73 -18.78
C PHE A 108 -47.35 -31.11 -19.43
N LYS A 109 -48.22 -30.51 -18.63
CA LYS A 109 -49.38 -29.75 -19.13
C LYS A 109 -48.94 -28.34 -19.52
N LYS A 110 -49.61 -27.68 -20.46
CA LYS A 110 -49.37 -26.28 -20.84
C LYS A 110 -49.18 -25.32 -19.66
N SER A 111 -50.02 -25.42 -18.63
CA SER A 111 -49.90 -24.58 -17.43
C SER A 111 -48.60 -24.81 -16.65
N GLU A 112 -48.10 -26.04 -16.61
CA GLU A 112 -46.84 -26.39 -15.97
C GLU A 112 -45.63 -26.00 -16.84
N ILE A 113 -45.72 -26.18 -18.16
CA ILE A 113 -44.74 -25.70 -19.13
C ILE A 113 -44.57 -24.18 -18.99
N ASN A 114 -45.67 -23.43 -19.07
CA ASN A 114 -45.67 -21.99 -18.93
C ASN A 114 -45.14 -21.54 -17.58
N LYS A 115 -45.50 -22.25 -16.49
CA LYS A 115 -44.98 -21.97 -15.16
C LYS A 115 -43.46 -22.20 -15.09
N LEU A 116 -42.96 -23.32 -15.59
CA LEU A 116 -41.52 -23.65 -15.60
C LEU A 116 -40.72 -22.65 -16.44
N ILE A 117 -41.24 -22.23 -17.59
CA ILE A 117 -40.63 -21.18 -18.44
C ILE A 117 -40.62 -19.85 -17.70
N LYS A 118 -41.76 -19.42 -17.15
CA LYS A 118 -41.90 -18.14 -16.43
C LYS A 118 -41.03 -18.09 -15.18
N ASP A 119 -40.98 -19.18 -14.41
CA ASP A 119 -40.12 -19.29 -13.23
C ASP A 119 -38.64 -19.25 -13.63
N TYR A 120 -38.27 -19.86 -14.75
CA TYR A 120 -36.91 -19.77 -15.29
C TYR A 120 -36.56 -18.36 -15.77
N GLU A 121 -37.43 -17.69 -16.52
CA GLU A 121 -37.20 -16.31 -16.98
C GLU A 121 -37.11 -15.33 -15.81
N LYS A 122 -38.04 -15.41 -14.85
CA LYS A 122 -38.05 -14.57 -13.63
C LYS A 122 -36.77 -14.74 -12.81
N ASN A 123 -36.19 -15.94 -12.80
CA ASN A 123 -34.95 -16.21 -12.08
C ASN A 123 -33.68 -15.85 -12.89
N ASN A 124 -33.79 -15.56 -14.19
CA ASN A 124 -32.65 -15.32 -15.07
C ASN A 124 -32.52 -13.87 -15.57
N TYR A 125 -33.60 -13.13 -15.78
CA TYR A 125 -33.57 -11.73 -16.23
C TYR A 125 -33.76 -10.75 -15.07
N LYS A 126 -32.97 -10.92 -14.00
CA LYS A 126 -33.10 -10.11 -12.78
C LYS A 126 -32.04 -9.01 -12.73
N LEU A 127 -32.50 -7.76 -12.68
CA LEU A 127 -31.66 -6.58 -12.52
C LEU A 127 -31.37 -6.34 -11.03
N PHE A 128 -30.09 -6.18 -10.71
CA PHE A 128 -29.63 -5.75 -9.38
C PHE A 128 -28.98 -4.39 -9.54
N TYR A 129 -29.24 -3.50 -8.58
CA TYR A 129 -28.61 -2.20 -8.56
C TYR A 129 -28.38 -1.76 -7.13
N ARG A 130 -27.47 -0.81 -6.95
CA ARG A 130 -27.25 -0.13 -5.70
C ARG A 130 -26.71 1.28 -5.96
N ILE A 131 -27.22 2.23 -5.20
CA ILE A 131 -26.64 3.55 -5.07
C ILE A 131 -25.70 3.51 -3.87
N ASP A 132 -24.41 3.76 -4.11
CA ASP A 132 -23.36 3.61 -3.12
C ASP A 132 -23.20 4.88 -2.29
N ARG A 133 -23.12 6.03 -2.97
CA ARG A 133 -22.92 7.35 -2.35
C ARG A 133 -23.42 8.48 -3.22
N ALA A 134 -23.60 9.63 -2.60
CA ALA A 134 -23.78 10.91 -3.26
C ALA A 134 -22.89 11.94 -2.58
N GLU A 135 -22.27 12.81 -3.37
CA GLU A 135 -21.40 13.88 -2.90
C GLU A 135 -21.80 15.18 -3.60
N ILE A 136 -22.03 16.25 -2.84
CA ILE A 136 -22.36 17.57 -3.36
C ILE A 136 -21.13 18.47 -3.20
N LYS A 137 -20.63 19.03 -4.30
CA LYS A 137 -19.52 19.99 -4.34
C LYS A 137 -19.87 21.11 -5.32
N ASN A 138 -19.75 22.37 -4.89
CA ASN A 138 -19.96 23.56 -5.72
C ASN A 138 -21.27 23.53 -6.54
N LYS A 139 -22.39 23.23 -5.87
CA LYS A 139 -23.74 23.05 -6.46
C LYS A 139 -23.92 21.83 -7.38
N TYR A 140 -22.89 21.07 -7.70
CA TYR A 140 -23.03 19.83 -8.46
C TYR A 140 -23.08 18.62 -7.53
N CYS A 141 -23.97 17.67 -7.81
CA CYS A 141 -24.02 16.38 -7.14
C CYS A 141 -23.45 15.29 -8.04
N THR A 142 -22.52 14.50 -7.50
CA THR A 142 -22.09 13.23 -8.11
C THR A 142 -22.73 12.07 -7.37
N LEU A 143 -23.59 11.33 -8.06
CA LEU A 143 -24.24 10.12 -7.58
C LEU A 143 -23.53 8.90 -8.14
N SER A 144 -22.96 8.06 -7.28
CA SER A 144 -22.23 6.86 -7.69
C SER A 144 -22.98 5.58 -7.32
N GLY A 145 -22.93 4.59 -8.18
CA GLY A 145 -23.54 3.28 -7.93
C GLY A 145 -23.15 2.21 -8.94
N TRP A 146 -23.91 1.12 -8.93
CA TRP A 146 -23.79 0.05 -9.91
C TRP A 146 -25.15 -0.56 -10.23
N ALA A 147 -25.27 -1.11 -11.44
CA ALA A 147 -26.44 -1.83 -11.90
C ALA A 147 -26.01 -2.94 -12.87
N ILE A 148 -26.52 -4.15 -12.66
CA ILE A 148 -26.10 -5.33 -13.44
C ILE A 148 -27.25 -6.32 -13.62
N ASN A 149 -27.25 -7.00 -14.75
CA ASN A 149 -28.09 -8.17 -14.98
C ASN A 149 -27.41 -9.43 -14.40
N TYR A 150 -28.11 -10.15 -13.52
CA TYR A 150 -27.51 -11.22 -12.71
C TYR A 150 -26.96 -12.42 -13.49
N LYS A 151 -27.39 -12.64 -14.73
CA LYS A 151 -26.98 -13.82 -15.51
C LYS A 151 -26.52 -13.54 -16.95
N TYR A 152 -26.76 -12.33 -17.46
CA TYR A 152 -26.46 -12.00 -18.85
C TYR A 152 -25.53 -10.79 -18.92
N ASP A 153 -24.67 -10.78 -19.94
CA ASP A 153 -23.71 -9.71 -20.23
C ASP A 153 -24.37 -8.45 -20.83
N ASP A 154 -25.69 -8.35 -20.80
CA ASP A 154 -26.41 -7.20 -21.36
C ASP A 154 -26.16 -5.94 -20.50
N PRO A 155 -25.89 -4.77 -21.11
CA PRO A 155 -25.71 -3.53 -20.38
C PRO A 155 -27.02 -3.09 -19.72
N VAL A 156 -26.89 -2.39 -18.60
CA VAL A 156 -28.01 -1.69 -17.97
C VAL A 156 -27.90 -0.22 -18.35
N GLU A 157 -28.89 0.28 -19.07
CA GLU A 157 -29.02 1.70 -19.39
C GLU A 157 -29.53 2.45 -18.17
N ILE A 158 -29.04 3.68 -17.98
CA ILE A 158 -29.31 4.49 -16.81
C ILE A 158 -29.81 5.86 -17.26
N ASN A 159 -31.05 6.16 -16.92
CA ASN A 159 -31.66 7.45 -17.20
C ASN A 159 -31.88 8.21 -15.89
N PHE A 160 -31.77 9.53 -15.95
CA PHE A 160 -31.86 10.40 -14.78
C PHE A 160 -32.72 11.63 -15.09
N TYR A 161 -33.74 11.86 -14.28
CA TYR A 161 -34.74 12.90 -14.50
C TYR A 161 -35.00 13.69 -13.21
N GLY A 162 -35.55 14.89 -13.37
CA GLY A 162 -36.14 15.69 -12.31
C GLY A 162 -37.60 15.30 -12.04
N ARG A 163 -38.33 16.13 -11.30
CA ARG A 163 -39.73 15.87 -10.93
C ARG A 163 -40.59 15.66 -12.18
N ASN A 164 -41.50 14.69 -12.11
CA ASN A 164 -42.41 14.32 -13.21
C ASN A 164 -41.70 13.89 -14.52
N LYS A 165 -40.51 13.28 -14.44
CA LYS A 165 -39.68 12.91 -15.61
C LYS A 165 -39.29 14.12 -16.49
N LYS A 166 -39.14 15.29 -15.89
CA LYS A 166 -38.57 16.45 -16.58
C LYS A 166 -37.08 16.19 -16.84
N ASP A 167 -36.61 16.48 -18.04
CA ASP A 167 -35.18 16.36 -18.35
C ASP A 167 -34.35 17.30 -17.47
N VAL A 168 -33.26 16.74 -16.94
CA VAL A 168 -32.24 17.46 -16.17
C VAL A 168 -30.94 17.33 -16.95
N ASP A 169 -30.15 18.40 -17.00
CA ASP A 169 -28.81 18.36 -17.58
C ASP A 169 -27.90 17.50 -16.69
N ALA A 170 -27.89 16.20 -16.95
CA ALA A 170 -27.21 15.19 -16.16
C ALA A 170 -26.30 14.35 -17.06
N LYS A 171 -25.03 14.27 -16.69
CA LYS A 171 -24.04 13.44 -17.39
C LYS A 171 -23.92 12.08 -16.71
N VAL A 172 -24.33 11.02 -17.41
CA VAL A 172 -24.14 9.64 -16.97
C VAL A 172 -22.82 9.10 -17.53
N VAL A 173 -21.90 8.74 -16.65
CA VAL A 173 -20.59 8.19 -16.98
C VAL A 173 -20.53 6.73 -16.52
N PRO A 174 -20.41 5.75 -17.44
CA PRO A 174 -20.22 4.36 -17.06
C PRO A 174 -18.83 4.18 -16.41
N ILE A 175 -18.77 3.35 -15.38
CA ILE A 175 -17.52 2.98 -14.70
C ILE A 175 -17.43 1.46 -14.53
N GLU A 176 -16.23 0.93 -14.57
CA GLU A 176 -16.00 -0.51 -14.39
C GLU A 176 -15.95 -0.86 -12.89
N ARG A 177 -16.83 -1.77 -12.44
CA ARG A 177 -16.91 -2.25 -11.05
C ARG A 177 -16.70 -3.76 -10.97
N LYS A 178 -15.43 -4.17 -11.10
CA LYS A 178 -15.00 -5.59 -11.03
C LYS A 178 -15.44 -6.30 -9.73
N ASP A 179 -15.58 -5.55 -8.63
CA ASP A 179 -16.09 -6.05 -7.36
C ASP A 179 -17.56 -6.47 -7.43
N VAL A 180 -18.38 -5.75 -8.22
CA VAL A 180 -19.80 -6.03 -8.41
C VAL A 180 -19.98 -7.29 -9.23
N VAL A 181 -19.27 -7.41 -10.36
CA VAL A 181 -19.26 -8.61 -11.20
C VAL A 181 -18.84 -9.83 -10.39
N LYS A 182 -17.71 -9.74 -9.67
CA LYS A 182 -17.17 -10.85 -8.87
C LYS A 182 -18.11 -11.32 -7.77
N ASN A 183 -18.87 -10.43 -7.13
CA ASN A 183 -19.67 -10.76 -5.97
C ASN A 183 -21.16 -11.00 -6.27
N ILE A 184 -21.66 -10.47 -7.38
CA ILE A 184 -23.10 -10.42 -7.67
C ILE A 184 -23.42 -11.21 -8.93
N SER A 185 -22.62 -11.13 -9.99
CA SER A 185 -22.83 -11.92 -11.21
C SER A 185 -21.50 -12.49 -11.73
N PRO A 186 -20.91 -13.48 -11.04
CA PRO A 186 -19.62 -14.04 -11.42
C PRO A 186 -19.72 -14.70 -12.79
N GLY A 187 -18.94 -14.21 -13.75
CA GLY A 187 -18.98 -14.66 -15.15
C GLY A 187 -19.67 -13.70 -16.11
N ASN A 188 -20.27 -12.62 -15.60
CA ASN A 188 -20.75 -11.52 -16.44
C ASN A 188 -19.54 -10.79 -17.06
N LYS A 189 -19.51 -10.63 -18.39
CA LYS A 189 -18.41 -10.01 -19.14
C LYS A 189 -18.65 -8.55 -19.52
N ASN A 190 -19.70 -7.94 -19.01
CA ASN A 190 -19.98 -6.54 -19.29
C ASN A 190 -19.21 -5.62 -18.34
N ASP A 191 -18.33 -4.80 -18.91
CA ASP A 191 -17.48 -3.88 -18.15
C ASP A 191 -18.23 -2.58 -17.74
N ASN A 192 -19.39 -2.29 -18.33
CA ASN A 192 -20.23 -1.13 -18.00
C ASN A 192 -21.27 -1.44 -16.90
N ASN A 193 -20.79 -1.96 -15.77
CA ASN A 193 -21.63 -2.43 -14.65
C ASN A 193 -21.71 -1.44 -13.47
N GLY A 194 -20.98 -0.33 -13.53
CA GLY A 194 -21.03 0.78 -12.58
C GLY A 194 -21.37 2.11 -13.25
N PHE A 195 -21.72 3.13 -12.45
CA PHE A 195 -22.04 4.46 -12.98
C PHE A 195 -21.71 5.61 -12.02
N ASN A 196 -21.46 6.78 -12.60
CA ASN A 196 -21.56 8.09 -11.97
C ASN A 196 -22.60 8.93 -12.72
N VAL A 197 -23.54 9.55 -12.02
CA VAL A 197 -24.42 10.58 -12.57
C VAL A 197 -24.01 11.92 -11.97
N ILE A 198 -23.66 12.89 -12.83
CA ILE A 198 -23.22 14.22 -12.43
C ILE A 198 -24.27 15.22 -12.91
N PHE A 199 -24.82 16.02 -12.00
CA PHE A 199 -25.90 16.97 -12.31
C PHE A 199 -25.84 18.18 -11.36
N GLU A 200 -26.40 19.31 -11.77
CA GLU A 200 -26.57 20.47 -10.89
C GLU A 200 -27.68 20.18 -9.86
N TYR A 201 -27.35 20.34 -8.58
CA TYR A 201 -28.20 19.97 -7.46
C TYR A 201 -28.98 21.18 -6.93
N ASP A 202 -30.29 21.11 -7.11
CA ASP A 202 -31.29 21.93 -6.43
C ASP A 202 -31.94 21.13 -5.28
N GLU A 203 -31.92 21.72 -4.07
CA GLU A 203 -32.51 21.17 -2.84
C GLU A 203 -34.05 21.11 -2.87
N ASN A 204 -34.70 21.90 -3.72
CA ASN A 204 -36.16 21.96 -3.86
C ASN A 204 -36.72 21.04 -4.95
N GLU A 205 -35.83 20.39 -5.71
CA GLU A 205 -36.16 19.52 -6.84
C GLU A 205 -36.13 18.03 -6.43
N GLU A 206 -36.94 17.20 -7.07
CA GLU A 206 -36.95 15.75 -6.83
C GLU A 206 -36.29 15.02 -7.99
N TYR A 207 -35.35 14.11 -7.70
CA TYR A 207 -34.63 13.38 -8.75
C TYR A 207 -35.09 11.93 -8.83
N THR A 208 -35.15 11.38 -10.04
CA THR A 208 -35.52 10.00 -10.31
C THR A 208 -34.47 9.35 -11.20
N ILE A 209 -34.00 8.16 -10.80
CA ILE A 209 -33.11 7.32 -11.61
C ILE A 209 -33.84 6.08 -12.10
N GLU A 210 -33.59 5.69 -13.34
CA GLU A 210 -34.22 4.56 -14.01
C GLU A 210 -33.14 3.62 -14.56
N PHE A 211 -33.27 2.32 -14.25
CA PHE A 211 -32.38 1.27 -14.71
C PHE A 211 -33.12 0.39 -15.70
N ILE A 212 -32.66 0.35 -16.95
CA ILE A 212 -33.33 -0.36 -18.04
C ILE A 212 -32.43 -1.51 -18.49
N GLY A 213 -32.92 -2.73 -18.33
CA GLY A 213 -32.33 -3.95 -18.87
C GLY A 213 -33.24 -4.58 -19.93
N LYS A 214 -32.75 -5.61 -20.62
CA LYS A 214 -33.38 -6.22 -21.81
C LYS A 214 -34.87 -6.60 -21.70
N LYS A 215 -35.34 -7.00 -20.52
CA LYS A 215 -36.76 -7.33 -20.24
C LYS A 215 -37.23 -6.80 -18.87
N THR A 216 -36.44 -5.94 -18.22
CA THR A 216 -36.74 -5.43 -16.87
C THR A 216 -36.39 -3.97 -16.75
N GLU A 217 -37.25 -3.21 -16.08
CA GLU A 217 -37.08 -1.78 -15.84
C GLU A 217 -37.33 -1.50 -14.35
N ILE A 218 -36.46 -0.69 -13.74
CA ILE A 218 -36.58 -0.29 -12.34
C ILE A 218 -36.41 1.22 -12.22
N THR A 219 -37.47 1.91 -11.79
CA THR A 219 -37.45 3.35 -11.52
C THR A 219 -37.39 3.64 -10.02
N LYS A 220 -36.59 4.62 -9.60
CA LYS A 220 -36.40 5.03 -8.20
C LYS A 220 -36.29 6.54 -8.03
N THR A 221 -37.18 7.08 -7.22
CA THR A 221 -37.08 8.45 -6.69
C THR A 221 -36.00 8.53 -5.61
N LEU A 222 -35.18 9.58 -5.65
CA LEU A 222 -33.99 9.75 -4.81
C LEU A 222 -34.14 10.94 -3.87
N ASP A 223 -33.83 10.68 -2.60
CA ASP A 223 -33.62 11.69 -1.57
C ASP A 223 -32.11 11.93 -1.45
N ILE A 224 -31.59 12.88 -2.23
CA ILE A 224 -30.16 13.13 -2.38
C ILE A 224 -29.54 13.54 -1.04
N GLU A 225 -30.16 14.45 -0.28
CA GLU A 225 -29.66 14.84 1.03
C GLU A 225 -29.51 13.66 1.98
N LYS A 226 -30.49 12.75 2.01
CA LYS A 226 -30.43 11.58 2.87
C LYS A 226 -29.35 10.61 2.44
N ILE A 227 -29.05 10.51 1.14
CA ILE A 227 -27.95 9.70 0.62
C ILE A 227 -26.61 10.34 0.99
N VAL A 228 -26.46 11.67 0.85
CA VAL A 228 -25.27 12.43 1.29
C VAL A 228 -25.06 12.29 2.80
N LYS A 229 -26.09 12.54 3.61
CA LYS A 229 -26.05 12.37 5.08
C LYS A 229 -25.68 10.95 5.48
N LYS A 230 -26.15 9.92 4.75
CA LYS A 230 -25.77 8.52 4.98
C LYS A 230 -24.33 8.23 4.53
N THR A 231 -23.85 8.87 3.48
CA THR A 231 -22.48 8.77 2.98
C THR A 231 -21.52 9.31 4.02
N ILE A 232 -21.72 10.57 4.43
CA ILE A 232 -20.97 11.23 5.51
C ILE A 232 -21.03 10.42 6.81
N LYS A 233 -22.21 9.90 7.16
CA LYS A 233 -22.37 9.05 8.35
C LYS A 233 -21.65 7.71 8.23
N ARG A 234 -21.55 7.10 7.04
CA ARG A 234 -20.81 5.85 6.81
C ARG A 234 -19.32 6.08 6.78
N GLU A 235 -18.86 7.20 6.25
CA GLU A 235 -17.45 7.61 6.32
C GLU A 235 -17.07 7.86 7.78
N LYS A 236 -17.89 8.60 8.53
CA LYS A 236 -17.73 8.79 9.99
C LYS A 236 -17.92 7.52 10.83
N GLN A 237 -18.73 6.54 10.38
CA GLN A 237 -18.96 5.26 11.09
C GLN A 237 -18.04 4.12 10.64
N GLY A 238 -17.36 4.25 9.50
CA GLY A 238 -16.27 3.38 9.06
C GLY A 238 -15.07 3.43 10.02
N LEU A 239 -14.99 4.50 10.82
CA LEU A 239 -14.06 4.69 11.93
C LEU A 239 -14.54 4.14 13.29
N SER A 240 -15.65 3.37 13.38
CA SER A 240 -16.11 2.77 14.64
C SER A 240 -16.53 1.30 14.50
N PHE A 241 -15.58 0.41 14.77
CA PHE A 241 -15.70 -1.06 14.68
C PHE A 241 -16.74 -1.69 15.64
N VAL A 242 -17.33 -0.94 16.59
CA VAL A 242 -18.05 -1.52 17.75
C VAL A 242 -19.58 -1.62 17.60
N LYS A 243 -20.19 -1.12 16.51
CA LYS A 243 -21.67 -1.20 16.32
C LYS A 243 -22.17 -2.07 15.16
N LEU A 244 -21.30 -2.80 14.47
CA LEU A 244 -21.68 -3.66 13.34
C LEU A 244 -22.33 -5.00 13.74
N VAL A 245 -22.47 -5.29 15.04
CA VAL A 245 -22.95 -6.61 15.52
C VAL A 245 -24.49 -6.73 15.56
N LYS A 246 -25.28 -5.66 15.37
CA LYS A 246 -26.75 -5.75 15.60
C LYS A 246 -27.67 -5.65 14.39
N ARG A 247 -27.19 -5.67 13.14
CA ARG A 247 -28.10 -5.62 11.97
C ARG A 247 -27.62 -6.41 10.75
N VAL A 248 -27.73 -7.75 10.80
CA VAL A 248 -27.83 -8.59 9.59
C VAL A 248 -28.85 -9.71 9.81
N SER A 249 -29.65 -9.96 8.77
CA SER A 249 -30.86 -10.80 8.70
C SER A 249 -30.59 -12.33 8.57
N PRO A 250 -31.60 -13.20 8.82
CA PRO A 250 -31.42 -14.60 9.25
C PRO A 250 -30.98 -15.64 8.19
N GLY A 251 -30.54 -15.25 7.00
CA GLY A 251 -30.37 -16.19 5.87
C GLY A 251 -28.94 -16.66 5.56
N ARG A 252 -27.91 -15.93 5.99
CA ARG A 252 -26.49 -16.23 5.65
C ARG A 252 -25.69 -16.90 6.78
N VAL A 253 -26.40 -17.30 7.83
CA VAL A 253 -25.88 -17.91 9.05
C VAL A 253 -25.31 -19.32 8.79
N LYS A 254 -25.61 -20.04 7.71
CA LYS A 254 -25.21 -21.47 7.64
C LYS A 254 -23.78 -21.82 7.18
N LYS A 255 -22.99 -20.90 6.60
CA LYS A 255 -21.58 -21.21 6.21
C LYS A 255 -20.52 -20.38 6.94
N GLY A 256 -20.84 -19.16 7.38
CA GLY A 256 -19.94 -18.36 8.22
C GLY A 256 -19.91 -18.81 9.69
N VAL A 257 -21.00 -19.41 10.18
CA VAL A 257 -21.11 -19.89 11.56
C VAL A 257 -20.32 -21.17 11.80
N ILE A 258 -20.15 -22.04 10.80
CA ILE A 258 -19.34 -23.26 10.98
C ILE A 258 -17.90 -22.88 11.29
N VAL A 259 -17.32 -21.90 10.59
CA VAL A 259 -15.95 -21.42 10.84
C VAL A 259 -15.84 -20.64 12.16
N LEU A 260 -16.88 -19.86 12.52
CA LEU A 260 -16.93 -19.14 13.80
C LEU A 260 -17.00 -20.09 15.01
N PHE A 261 -17.65 -21.25 14.86
CA PHE A 261 -17.79 -22.27 15.91
C PHE A 261 -16.63 -23.29 15.94
N THR A 262 -15.86 -23.45 14.86
CA THR A 262 -14.69 -24.36 14.84
C THR A 262 -13.35 -23.66 15.11
N GLU A 263 -13.19 -22.39 14.72
CA GLU A 263 -11.87 -21.70 14.72
C GLU A 263 -11.89 -20.31 15.39
N GLY A 264 -13.05 -19.81 15.83
CA GLY A 264 -13.18 -18.57 16.59
C GLY A 264 -12.99 -17.26 15.79
N PRO A 265 -13.02 -16.09 16.49
CA PRO A 265 -12.95 -14.74 15.89
C PRO A 265 -11.71 -14.46 15.04
N SER A 266 -10.60 -15.12 15.38
CA SER A 266 -9.30 -15.00 14.68
C SER A 266 -9.31 -15.63 13.28
N GLY A 267 -10.02 -16.76 13.09
CA GLY A 267 -10.14 -17.44 11.79
C GLY A 267 -10.97 -16.65 10.75
N PHE A 268 -11.96 -15.90 11.20
CA PHE A 268 -12.77 -15.03 10.34
C PHE A 268 -12.03 -13.75 9.94
N TYR A 269 -11.25 -13.16 10.85
CA TYR A 269 -10.37 -12.02 10.57
C TYR A 269 -9.26 -12.39 9.57
N LYS A 270 -8.64 -13.58 9.73
CA LYS A 270 -7.68 -14.14 8.76
C LYS A 270 -8.22 -14.18 7.33
N LYS A 271 -9.51 -14.49 7.14
CA LYS A 271 -10.13 -14.65 5.82
C LYS A 271 -10.49 -13.33 5.12
N LEU A 272 -10.69 -12.26 5.89
CA LEU A 272 -10.93 -10.89 5.39
C LEU A 272 -9.60 -10.20 5.03
N VAL A 273 -8.58 -10.34 5.87
CA VAL A 273 -7.20 -9.93 5.59
C VAL A 273 -6.65 -10.65 4.35
N GLN A 274 -6.95 -11.95 4.19
CA GLN A 274 -6.60 -12.71 2.99
C GLN A 274 -7.18 -12.10 1.69
N ASN A 275 -8.36 -11.46 1.70
CA ASN A 275 -8.96 -10.91 0.47
C ASN A 275 -8.36 -9.55 0.04
N VAL A 276 -7.96 -8.71 0.99
CA VAL A 276 -7.21 -7.46 0.71
C VAL A 276 -5.77 -7.79 0.31
N ASN A 277 -5.13 -8.71 1.04
CA ASN A 277 -3.81 -9.23 0.70
C ASN A 277 -3.79 -9.93 -0.67
N ASN A 278 -4.89 -10.56 -1.11
CA ASN A 278 -4.98 -11.17 -2.44
C ASN A 278 -5.00 -10.13 -3.59
N ASN A 279 -5.56 -8.94 -3.38
CA ASN A 279 -5.52 -7.87 -4.39
C ASN A 279 -4.13 -7.22 -4.48
N TYR A 280 -3.50 -6.93 -3.34
CA TYR A 280 -2.12 -6.44 -3.29
C TYR A 280 -1.15 -7.48 -3.86
N ALA A 281 -1.25 -8.75 -3.46
CA ALA A 281 -0.41 -9.82 -4.00
C ALA A 281 -0.58 -10.00 -5.52
N MET A 282 -1.78 -9.80 -6.05
CA MET A 282 -2.00 -9.83 -7.50
C MET A 282 -1.35 -8.64 -8.20
N GLN A 283 -1.47 -7.43 -7.64
CA GLN A 283 -0.80 -6.23 -8.18
C GLN A 283 0.73 -6.39 -8.11
N TYR A 284 1.26 -6.83 -6.98
CA TYR A 284 2.68 -7.05 -6.80
C TYR A 284 3.22 -8.14 -7.74
N SER A 285 2.52 -9.25 -7.92
CA SER A 285 2.93 -10.28 -8.88
C SER A 285 3.00 -9.78 -10.33
N LYS A 286 2.17 -8.80 -10.71
CA LYS A 286 2.25 -8.13 -12.02
C LYS A 286 3.44 -7.18 -12.08
N TRP A 287 3.65 -6.42 -11.02
CA TRP A 287 4.80 -5.52 -10.89
C TRP A 287 6.11 -6.31 -11.00
N VAL A 288 6.25 -7.44 -10.29
CA VAL A 288 7.41 -8.34 -10.36
C VAL A 288 7.67 -8.79 -11.80
N LYS A 289 6.64 -9.31 -12.49
CA LYS A 289 6.78 -9.77 -13.89
C LYS A 289 7.22 -8.70 -14.87
N LYS A 290 6.94 -7.44 -14.57
CA LYS A 290 7.27 -6.30 -15.44
C LYS A 290 8.65 -5.72 -15.13
N ASN A 291 9.04 -5.69 -13.86
CA ASN A 291 10.23 -4.95 -13.41
C ASN A 291 11.43 -5.85 -13.13
N PHE A 292 11.23 -7.17 -13.01
CA PHE A 292 12.36 -8.10 -12.88
C PHE A 292 13.02 -8.29 -14.24
N VAL A 293 14.34 -8.41 -14.21
CA VAL A 293 15.16 -8.57 -15.40
C VAL A 293 14.74 -9.80 -16.22
N THR A 294 14.66 -9.62 -17.54
CA THR A 294 14.38 -10.67 -18.51
C THR A 294 15.66 -11.36 -18.97
N GLU A 295 15.56 -12.57 -19.52
CA GLU A 295 16.74 -13.27 -20.07
C GLU A 295 17.38 -12.51 -21.25
N GLU A 296 16.59 -11.79 -22.06
CA GLU A 296 17.10 -10.92 -23.13
C GLU A 296 17.94 -9.77 -22.56
N GLU A 297 17.46 -9.10 -21.51
CA GLU A 297 18.23 -8.06 -20.82
C GLU A 297 19.50 -8.61 -20.19
N LEU A 298 19.46 -9.80 -19.58
CA LEU A 298 20.65 -10.45 -19.04
C LEU A 298 21.68 -10.78 -20.12
N GLU A 299 21.25 -11.22 -21.31
CA GLU A 299 22.12 -11.44 -22.46
C GLU A 299 22.79 -10.14 -22.93
N GLU A 300 22.07 -9.02 -22.94
CA GLU A 300 22.64 -7.71 -23.24
C GLU A 300 23.62 -7.24 -22.15
N GLN A 301 23.27 -7.39 -20.87
CA GLN A 301 24.16 -7.08 -19.75
C GLN A 301 25.49 -7.83 -19.83
N ARG A 302 25.47 -9.12 -20.18
CA ARG A 302 26.69 -9.95 -20.35
C ARG A 302 27.60 -9.47 -21.49
N LYS A 303 27.07 -8.71 -22.46
CA LYS A 303 27.85 -8.14 -23.58
C LYS A 303 28.53 -6.81 -23.20
N VAL A 304 28.05 -6.13 -22.16
CA VAL A 304 28.59 -4.85 -21.71
C VAL A 304 29.99 -5.04 -21.15
N LYS A 305 30.89 -4.11 -21.52
CA LYS A 305 32.24 -4.01 -20.96
C LYS A 305 32.33 -2.69 -20.21
N PHE A 306 32.48 -2.78 -18.89
CA PHE A 306 32.68 -1.61 -18.05
C PHE A 306 34.13 -1.12 -18.14
N ASP A 307 34.32 0.21 -18.13
CA ASP A 307 35.64 0.83 -18.07
C ASP A 307 36.36 0.50 -16.75
N TYR A 308 35.61 0.44 -15.65
CA TYR A 308 36.07 -0.10 -14.38
C TYR A 308 35.31 -1.38 -14.07
N ASN A 309 36.04 -2.48 -13.96
CA ASN A 309 35.50 -3.82 -13.78
C ASN A 309 35.97 -4.39 -12.43
N PRO A 310 35.48 -3.86 -11.29
CA PRO A 310 35.96 -4.23 -9.96
C PRO A 310 35.63 -5.68 -9.61
N LEU A 311 36.53 -6.37 -8.90
CA LEU A 311 36.19 -7.66 -8.30
C LEU A 311 35.28 -7.44 -7.09
N ILE A 312 34.15 -8.12 -7.05
CA ILE A 312 33.24 -8.10 -5.90
C ILE A 312 33.46 -9.36 -5.06
N SER A 313 33.79 -9.20 -3.77
CA SER A 313 33.88 -10.31 -2.82
C SER A 313 32.64 -10.36 -1.93
N ILE A 314 31.83 -11.39 -2.10
CA ILE A 314 30.67 -11.64 -1.24
C ILE A 314 31.11 -12.43 -0.02
N VAL A 315 30.86 -11.94 1.18
CA VAL A 315 31.33 -12.53 2.45
C VAL A 315 30.16 -13.10 3.23
N ILE A 316 30.21 -14.41 3.54
CA ILE A 316 29.06 -15.13 4.09
C ILE A 316 29.51 -16.10 5.20
N PRO A 317 29.08 -15.91 6.46
CA PRO A 317 29.27 -16.92 7.50
C PRO A 317 28.27 -18.07 7.30
N LEU A 318 28.73 -19.32 7.44
CA LEU A 318 27.86 -20.50 7.40
C LEU A 318 27.74 -21.11 8.80
N TYR A 319 26.53 -21.49 9.18
CA TYR A 319 26.28 -22.23 10.42
C TYR A 319 25.04 -23.11 10.29
N LYS A 320 25.26 -24.43 10.22
CA LYS A 320 24.19 -25.42 10.04
C LYS A 320 23.31 -25.12 8.82
N THR A 321 23.92 -24.55 7.79
CA THR A 321 23.23 -24.14 6.57
C THR A 321 22.79 -25.39 5.80
N LYS A 322 21.52 -25.42 5.37
CA LYS A 322 21.01 -26.53 4.58
C LYS A 322 21.58 -26.50 3.16
N HIS A 323 21.82 -27.68 2.60
CA HIS A 323 22.35 -27.83 1.24
C HIS A 323 21.47 -27.13 0.19
N GLU A 324 20.14 -27.23 0.32
CA GLU A 324 19.19 -26.57 -0.59
C GLU A 324 19.36 -25.05 -0.63
N TYR A 325 19.52 -24.40 0.53
CA TYR A 325 19.66 -22.95 0.62
C TYR A 325 21.03 -22.50 0.13
N LEU A 326 22.09 -23.23 0.52
CA LEU A 326 23.44 -22.97 0.03
C LEU A 326 23.51 -23.10 -1.49
N LYS A 327 22.82 -24.09 -2.07
CA LYS A 327 22.77 -24.27 -3.52
C LYS A 327 22.13 -23.08 -4.21
N GLU A 328 20.92 -22.69 -3.79
CA GLU A 328 20.19 -21.57 -4.38
C GLU A 328 20.97 -20.24 -4.27
N LEU A 329 21.63 -20.01 -3.13
CA LEU A 329 22.52 -18.87 -2.92
C LEU A 329 23.71 -18.90 -3.90
N ILE A 330 24.47 -20.00 -3.95
CA ILE A 330 25.64 -20.11 -4.84
C ILE A 330 25.22 -19.97 -6.31
N ASP A 331 24.18 -20.68 -6.75
CA ASP A 331 23.66 -20.56 -8.12
C ASP A 331 23.33 -19.09 -8.44
N SER A 332 22.64 -18.38 -7.54
CA SER A 332 22.28 -16.97 -7.74
C SER A 332 23.48 -16.04 -7.89
N ILE A 333 24.62 -16.37 -7.28
CA ILE A 333 25.89 -15.64 -7.40
C ILE A 333 26.62 -16.01 -8.70
N LEU A 334 26.68 -17.29 -9.05
CA LEU A 334 27.41 -17.76 -10.23
C LEU A 334 26.71 -17.40 -11.53
N GLU A 335 25.38 -17.26 -11.52
CA GLU A 335 24.52 -16.91 -12.65
C GLU A 335 24.41 -15.40 -12.92
N GLN A 336 25.06 -14.56 -12.12
CA GLN A 336 25.07 -13.11 -12.30
C GLN A 336 25.50 -12.71 -13.72
N SER A 337 24.83 -11.72 -14.31
CA SER A 337 25.22 -11.16 -15.61
C SER A 337 26.58 -10.45 -15.56
N TYR A 338 26.97 -9.94 -14.39
CA TYR A 338 28.32 -9.48 -14.08
C TYR A 338 29.15 -10.62 -13.48
N SER A 339 30.25 -10.99 -14.14
CA SER A 339 30.99 -12.22 -13.83
C SER A 339 32.24 -12.06 -12.97
N ASN A 340 32.72 -10.83 -12.72
CA ASN A 340 33.92 -10.59 -11.91
C ASN A 340 33.59 -10.59 -10.41
N VAL A 341 33.26 -11.77 -9.90
CA VAL A 341 32.79 -12.00 -8.54
C VAL A 341 33.52 -13.20 -7.92
N GLU A 342 33.69 -13.15 -6.60
CA GLU A 342 34.04 -14.30 -5.78
C GLU A 342 33.15 -14.35 -4.53
N VAL A 343 32.94 -15.54 -3.97
CA VAL A 343 32.21 -15.75 -2.71
C VAL A 343 33.12 -16.40 -1.68
N CYS A 344 33.11 -15.87 -0.47
CA CYS A 344 33.96 -16.27 0.65
C CYS A 344 33.10 -16.83 1.78
N PHE A 345 33.18 -18.14 1.98
CA PHE A 345 32.43 -18.87 3.01
C PHE A 345 33.29 -19.20 4.23
N ALA A 346 32.87 -18.74 5.40
CA ALA A 346 33.47 -19.11 6.67
C ALA A 346 32.51 -20.01 7.46
N ASP A 347 32.80 -21.32 7.50
CA ASP A 347 31.89 -22.33 8.03
C ASP A 347 32.15 -22.67 9.50
N ALA A 348 31.27 -22.20 10.37
CA ALA A 348 31.27 -22.41 11.81
C ALA A 348 30.43 -23.61 12.29
N SER A 349 29.94 -24.46 11.37
CA SER A 349 29.09 -25.62 11.71
C SER A 349 29.84 -26.64 12.59
N PRO A 350 29.14 -27.48 13.38
CA PRO A 350 29.79 -28.55 14.10
C PRO A 350 30.49 -29.56 13.19
N LYS A 351 31.40 -30.35 13.75
CA LYS A 351 32.07 -31.43 13.02
C LYS A 351 31.06 -32.47 12.51
N GLY A 352 31.17 -32.88 11.26
CA GLY A 352 30.23 -33.76 10.56
C GLY A 352 29.03 -33.04 9.93
N GLU A 353 28.92 -31.72 10.12
CA GLU A 353 27.93 -30.84 9.48
C GLU A 353 28.62 -29.81 8.57
N GLU A 354 29.89 -30.01 8.22
CA GLU A 354 30.63 -29.14 7.31
C GLU A 354 30.13 -29.25 5.87
N LEU A 355 30.18 -28.14 5.15
CA LEU A 355 29.66 -28.05 3.78
C LEU A 355 30.74 -28.20 2.69
N GLU A 356 31.99 -28.49 3.09
CA GLU A 356 33.14 -28.58 2.18
C GLU A 356 32.96 -29.67 1.11
N ASP A 357 32.67 -30.90 1.54
CA ASP A 357 32.47 -32.03 0.62
C ASP A 357 31.31 -31.75 -0.33
N TYR A 358 30.21 -31.20 0.19
CA TYR A 358 29.05 -30.84 -0.62
C TYR A 358 29.38 -29.78 -1.68
N ILE A 359 30.14 -28.74 -1.32
CA ILE A 359 30.59 -27.68 -2.26
C ILE A 359 31.50 -28.28 -3.33
N ASN A 360 32.48 -29.10 -2.94
CA ASN A 360 33.45 -29.71 -3.85
C ASN A 360 32.78 -30.70 -4.83
N GLU A 361 31.78 -31.45 -4.36
CA GLU A 361 31.00 -32.37 -5.20
C GLU A 361 30.04 -31.63 -6.15
N THR A 362 29.41 -30.56 -5.69
CA THR A 362 28.38 -29.83 -6.47
C THR A 362 28.97 -28.83 -7.46
N TYR A 363 30.09 -28.19 -7.11
CA TYR A 363 30.76 -27.15 -7.91
C TYR A 363 32.23 -27.49 -8.16
N PRO A 364 32.52 -28.63 -8.82
CA PRO A 364 33.89 -29.02 -9.11
C PRO A 364 34.59 -27.94 -9.96
N ASP A 365 35.83 -27.62 -9.60
CA ASP A 365 36.70 -26.65 -10.29
C ASP A 365 36.21 -25.18 -10.32
N GLU A 366 35.16 -24.81 -9.58
CA GLU A 366 34.69 -23.41 -9.50
C GLU A 366 35.61 -22.56 -8.59
N LYS A 367 36.51 -21.80 -9.23
CA LYS A 367 37.54 -21.00 -8.53
C LYS A 367 37.01 -19.75 -7.85
N ARG A 368 35.79 -19.32 -8.17
CA ARG A 368 35.14 -18.17 -7.52
C ARG A 368 34.66 -18.48 -6.11
N ILE A 369 34.53 -19.76 -5.74
CA ILE A 369 34.13 -20.17 -4.40
C ILE A 369 35.38 -20.36 -3.54
N LYS A 370 35.48 -19.57 -2.46
CA LYS A 370 36.47 -19.73 -1.41
C LYS A 370 35.78 -20.25 -0.16
N TYR A 371 36.26 -21.38 0.35
CA TYR A 371 35.71 -22.00 1.54
C TYR A 371 36.78 -22.11 2.62
N LYS A 372 36.41 -21.82 3.86
CA LYS A 372 37.23 -22.05 5.04
C LYS A 372 36.39 -22.64 6.16
N LYS A 373 36.79 -23.83 6.60
CA LYS A 373 36.26 -24.41 7.82
C LYS A 373 36.84 -23.70 9.06
N LEU A 374 35.97 -23.29 9.98
CA LEU A 374 36.38 -22.72 11.26
C LEU A 374 36.48 -23.80 12.35
N ASN A 375 37.40 -23.60 13.30
CA ASN A 375 37.62 -24.54 14.41
C ASN A 375 36.45 -24.57 15.41
N GLU A 376 35.78 -23.43 15.58
CA GLU A 376 34.65 -23.24 16.48
C GLU A 376 33.74 -22.12 15.97
N ASN A 377 32.51 -22.06 16.50
CA ASN A 377 31.62 -20.93 16.26
C ASN A 377 31.93 -19.80 17.25
N ALA A 378 32.55 -18.72 16.76
CA ALA A 378 33.01 -17.60 17.58
C ALA A 378 32.01 -16.44 17.68
N GLY A 379 30.81 -16.57 17.10
CA GLY A 379 29.82 -15.49 16.95
C GLY A 379 29.76 -14.98 15.51
N ILE A 380 28.65 -14.34 15.15
CA ILE A 380 28.40 -13.92 13.76
C ILE A 380 29.44 -12.92 13.26
N SER A 381 29.86 -11.96 14.10
CA SER A 381 30.88 -10.97 13.72
C SER A 381 32.23 -11.61 13.39
N GLU A 382 32.71 -12.48 14.27
CA GLU A 382 34.02 -13.15 14.11
C GLU A 382 34.00 -14.13 12.92
N ASN A 383 32.91 -14.89 12.75
CA ASN A 383 32.77 -15.80 11.63
C ASN A 383 32.76 -15.02 10.29
N THR A 384 32.06 -13.90 10.20
CA THR A 384 32.06 -13.05 8.99
C THR A 384 33.40 -12.37 8.75
N ASN A 385 34.12 -11.94 9.80
CA ASN A 385 35.48 -11.40 9.66
C ASN A 385 36.42 -12.43 9.01
N GLU A 386 36.30 -13.72 9.35
CA GLU A 386 37.07 -14.78 8.71
C GLU A 386 36.76 -14.94 7.22
N ALA A 387 35.52 -14.67 6.79
CA ALA A 387 35.17 -14.57 5.37
C ALA A 387 35.81 -13.32 4.72
N ILE A 388 35.78 -12.17 5.40
CA ILE A 388 36.40 -10.93 4.92
C ILE A 388 37.92 -11.08 4.72
N TYR A 389 38.62 -11.85 5.56
CA TYR A 389 40.05 -12.08 5.39
C TYR A 389 40.41 -12.87 4.11
N MET A 390 39.46 -13.62 3.55
CA MET A 390 39.65 -14.31 2.28
C MET A 390 39.35 -13.43 1.06
N ALA A 391 38.60 -12.35 1.26
CA ALA A 391 38.16 -11.43 0.20
C ALA A 391 39.35 -10.74 -0.47
N LYS A 392 39.34 -10.71 -1.81
CA LYS A 392 40.33 -10.04 -2.66
C LYS A 392 39.73 -8.91 -3.51
N GLY A 393 38.42 -8.70 -3.40
CA GLY A 393 37.68 -7.74 -4.19
C GLY A 393 37.98 -6.30 -3.83
N ASP A 394 37.82 -5.43 -4.84
CA ASP A 394 37.83 -3.97 -4.68
C ASP A 394 36.62 -3.52 -3.85
N PHE A 395 35.56 -4.34 -3.82
CA PHE A 395 34.39 -4.16 -2.96
C PHE A 395 34.10 -5.45 -2.18
N ILE A 396 33.62 -5.27 -0.95
CA ILE A 396 33.08 -6.33 -0.10
C ILE A 396 31.57 -6.17 -0.06
N MET A 397 30.83 -7.25 -0.29
CA MET A 397 29.38 -7.29 -0.18
C MET A 397 28.95 -8.30 0.88
N PHE A 398 28.03 -7.89 1.75
CA PHE A 398 27.42 -8.77 2.76
C PHE A 398 26.17 -9.47 2.20
N SER A 399 25.92 -10.70 2.65
CA SER A 399 24.72 -11.50 2.35
C SER A 399 24.57 -12.60 3.40
N ASP A 400 23.34 -12.99 3.74
CA ASP A 400 23.13 -14.17 4.57
C ASP A 400 23.17 -15.47 3.76
N HIS A 401 23.33 -16.58 4.46
CA HIS A 401 23.57 -17.90 3.87
C HIS A 401 22.32 -18.57 3.26
N ASP A 402 21.16 -17.92 3.33
CA ASP A 402 19.86 -18.40 2.85
C ASP A 402 19.10 -17.38 1.97
N ASP A 403 19.79 -16.28 1.67
CA ASP A 403 19.39 -15.20 0.80
C ASP A 403 19.59 -15.55 -0.68
N VAL A 404 18.82 -14.89 -1.57
CA VAL A 404 18.93 -15.08 -3.02
C VAL A 404 19.07 -13.73 -3.71
N LEU A 405 20.05 -13.62 -4.60
CA LEU A 405 20.27 -12.41 -5.41
C LEU A 405 19.45 -12.45 -6.70
N SER A 406 18.98 -11.29 -7.15
CA SER A 406 18.52 -11.15 -8.54
C SER A 406 19.70 -11.31 -9.50
N LYS A 407 19.50 -11.91 -10.68
CA LYS A 407 20.58 -12.22 -11.65
C LYS A 407 21.31 -11.00 -12.20
N ASP A 408 20.73 -9.81 -12.07
CA ASP A 408 21.29 -8.52 -12.47
C ASP A 408 21.87 -7.69 -11.31
N ALA A 409 21.84 -8.20 -10.08
CA ALA A 409 22.22 -7.46 -8.87
C ALA A 409 23.60 -6.82 -8.97
N LEU A 410 24.63 -7.62 -9.26
CA LEU A 410 26.00 -7.13 -9.35
C LEU A 410 26.21 -6.22 -10.55
N PHE A 411 25.52 -6.47 -11.65
CA PHE A 411 25.59 -5.62 -12.84
C PHE A 411 25.08 -4.21 -12.55
N GLU A 412 23.92 -4.09 -11.92
CA GLU A 412 23.31 -2.79 -11.60
C GLU A 412 24.15 -1.99 -10.59
N MET A 413 24.73 -2.66 -9.59
CA MET A 413 25.65 -2.02 -8.65
C MET A 413 26.94 -1.55 -9.32
N VAL A 414 27.55 -2.38 -10.19
CA VAL A 414 28.78 -2.01 -10.92
C VAL A 414 28.51 -0.93 -11.96
N LYS A 415 27.33 -0.93 -12.57
CA LYS A 415 26.86 0.15 -13.45
C LYS A 415 26.83 1.48 -12.70
N ALA A 416 26.24 1.51 -11.50
CA ALA A 416 26.24 2.72 -10.67
C ALA A 416 27.65 3.23 -10.37
N ILE A 417 28.60 2.34 -10.02
CA ILE A 417 30.02 2.71 -9.80
C ILE A 417 30.70 3.22 -11.09
N ASN A 418 30.20 2.83 -12.27
CA ASN A 418 30.70 3.33 -13.54
C ASN A 418 30.12 4.68 -13.93
N GLU A 419 28.89 4.95 -13.54
CA GLU A 419 28.26 6.27 -13.67
C GLU A 419 28.83 7.29 -12.67
N ASP A 420 29.23 6.83 -11.48
CA ASP A 420 29.87 7.66 -10.47
C ASP A 420 30.96 6.90 -9.68
N LYS A 421 32.21 7.34 -9.87
CA LYS A 421 33.40 6.72 -9.26
C LYS A 421 33.57 7.06 -7.78
N ASP A 422 32.90 8.10 -7.28
CA ASP A 422 33.00 8.54 -5.89
C ASP A 422 32.09 7.72 -4.94
N ILE A 423 31.28 6.82 -5.48
CA ILE A 423 30.47 5.89 -4.67
C ILE A 423 31.39 4.99 -3.85
N ASP A 424 31.26 5.04 -2.52
CA ASP A 424 32.02 4.21 -1.59
C ASP A 424 31.19 3.07 -0.99
N ALA A 425 29.86 3.23 -0.96
CA ALA A 425 28.96 2.19 -0.48
C ALA A 425 27.64 2.17 -1.25
N ILE A 426 27.06 0.98 -1.42
CA ILE A 426 25.81 0.74 -2.14
C ILE A 426 24.87 -0.13 -1.30
N TYR A 427 23.59 0.20 -1.31
CA TYR A 427 22.50 -0.66 -0.86
C TYR A 427 21.35 -0.66 -1.89
N THR A 428 20.41 -1.59 -1.74
CA THR A 428 19.32 -1.80 -2.71
C THR A 428 17.98 -1.97 -2.02
N ASP A 429 16.90 -1.85 -2.80
CA ASP A 429 15.59 -2.37 -2.38
C ASP A 429 15.65 -3.90 -2.22
N GLU A 430 14.71 -4.44 -1.46
CA GLU A 430 14.63 -5.87 -1.13
C GLU A 430 13.18 -6.35 -1.14
N ASP A 431 13.00 -7.67 -1.15
CA ASP A 431 11.71 -8.32 -1.01
C ASP A 431 11.84 -9.58 -0.16
N LYS A 432 10.71 -10.11 0.31
CA LYS A 432 10.66 -11.42 0.95
C LYS A 432 10.18 -12.47 -0.02
N VAL A 433 10.86 -13.62 0.02
CA VAL A 433 10.48 -14.84 -0.68
C VAL A 433 10.05 -15.92 0.31
N ASP A 434 9.06 -16.70 -0.08
CA ASP A 434 8.62 -17.85 0.71
C ASP A 434 9.72 -18.93 0.83
N PHE A 435 9.55 -19.86 1.76
CA PHE A 435 10.54 -20.90 2.06
C PHE A 435 10.97 -21.75 0.85
N ASN A 436 10.12 -21.83 -0.19
CA ASN A 436 10.39 -22.58 -1.42
C ASN A 436 11.09 -21.76 -2.50
N GLY A 437 11.35 -20.47 -2.28
CA GLY A 437 11.92 -19.59 -3.30
C GLY A 437 10.96 -19.24 -4.44
N LYS A 438 9.65 -19.46 -4.28
CA LYS A 438 8.67 -19.42 -5.40
C LYS A 438 7.76 -18.20 -5.38
N LYS A 439 7.54 -17.60 -4.22
CA LYS A 439 6.59 -16.50 -4.07
C LYS A 439 7.19 -15.30 -3.34
N TYR A 440 7.27 -14.21 -4.07
CA TYR A 440 7.54 -12.85 -3.64
C TYR A 440 6.29 -12.20 -3.02
N PHE A 441 6.40 -11.49 -1.89
CA PHE A 441 5.20 -11.01 -1.20
C PHE A 441 5.30 -9.73 -0.33
N GLU A 442 6.47 -9.19 -0.04
CA GLU A 442 6.61 -8.04 0.87
C GLU A 442 7.79 -7.15 0.46
N PRO A 443 7.63 -6.33 -0.60
CA PRO A 443 8.70 -5.47 -1.08
C PRO A 443 8.97 -4.31 -0.12
N HIS A 444 10.24 -4.03 0.12
CA HIS A 444 10.72 -2.87 0.84
C HIS A 444 11.39 -1.93 -0.16
N PHE A 445 10.65 -0.89 -0.54
CA PHE A 445 11.11 0.20 -1.39
C PHE A 445 11.64 1.32 -0.50
N LYS A 446 12.96 1.35 -0.38
CA LYS A 446 13.72 2.22 0.52
C LYS A 446 13.85 3.62 -0.09
N PRO A 447 13.98 4.67 0.74
CA PRO A 447 14.43 5.97 0.27
C PRO A 447 15.91 5.91 -0.09
N ASP A 448 16.41 6.95 -0.78
CA ASP A 448 17.83 7.27 -0.78
C ASP A 448 18.32 7.60 0.64
N PHE A 449 19.64 7.68 0.78
CA PHE A 449 20.29 7.64 2.08
C PHE A 449 19.78 8.74 3.02
N SER A 450 19.10 8.31 4.08
CA SER A 450 18.74 9.13 5.24
C SER A 450 19.48 8.62 6.47
N ILE A 451 20.30 9.49 7.07
CA ILE A 451 21.01 9.17 8.32
C ILE A 451 20.04 9.17 9.50
N ASP A 452 19.06 10.07 9.49
CA ASP A 452 18.11 10.17 10.60
C ASP A 452 17.19 8.95 10.66
N LEU A 453 16.73 8.46 9.49
CA LEU A 453 16.02 7.18 9.42
C LEU A 453 16.91 6.03 9.88
N LEU A 454 18.19 6.04 9.45
CA LEU A 454 19.14 5.01 9.84
C LEU A 454 19.37 5.00 11.35
N THR A 455 19.26 6.12 12.08
CA THR A 455 19.43 6.13 13.55
C THR A 455 18.19 5.72 14.34
N ASP A 456 17.02 5.60 13.69
CA ASP A 456 15.79 5.09 14.32
C ASP A 456 15.45 3.67 13.85
N VAL A 457 15.91 3.24 12.66
CA VAL A 457 15.72 1.87 12.14
C VAL A 457 16.82 1.49 11.15
N ASN A 458 17.39 0.28 11.28
CA ASN A 458 18.32 -0.25 10.28
C ASN A 458 17.55 -0.66 9.00
N TYR A 459 17.25 0.30 8.12
CA TYR A 459 16.51 0.05 6.87
C TYR A 459 17.40 -0.46 5.73
N ILE A 460 18.73 -0.48 5.89
CA ILE A 460 19.68 -0.96 4.87
C ILE A 460 19.74 -2.49 4.90
N CYS A 461 19.79 -3.10 6.09
CA CYS A 461 19.79 -4.55 6.32
C CYS A 461 20.95 -5.29 5.60
N HIS A 462 20.66 -6.43 4.96
CA HIS A 462 21.62 -7.50 4.66
C HIS A 462 22.56 -7.17 3.48
N ILE A 463 22.03 -6.59 2.41
CA ILE A 463 22.82 -6.23 1.22
C ILE A 463 23.39 -4.84 1.40
N PHE A 464 24.66 -4.82 1.77
CA PHE A 464 25.49 -3.62 1.79
C PHE A 464 26.80 -3.95 1.08
N MET A 465 27.10 -3.22 0.00
CA MET A 465 28.36 -3.35 -0.72
C MET A 465 29.22 -2.14 -0.42
N VAL A 466 30.43 -2.37 0.08
CA VAL A 466 31.34 -1.32 0.52
C VAL A 466 32.68 -1.44 -0.18
N ARG A 467 33.23 -0.30 -0.61
CA ARG A 467 34.57 -0.20 -1.16
C ARG A 467 35.59 -0.70 -0.13
N LYS A 468 36.54 -1.52 -0.54
CA LYS A 468 37.52 -2.14 0.35
C LYS A 468 38.31 -1.10 1.15
N GLU A 469 38.70 0.01 0.51
CA GLU A 469 39.40 1.10 1.19
C GLU A 469 38.56 1.74 2.32
N LEU A 470 37.25 1.92 2.12
CA LEU A 470 36.35 2.43 3.15
C LEU A 470 36.20 1.41 4.28
N ALA A 471 35.96 0.14 3.95
CA ALA A 471 35.86 -0.93 4.95
C ALA A 471 37.13 -1.03 5.81
N ASP A 472 38.30 -0.88 5.19
CA ASP A 472 39.59 -0.87 5.87
C ASP A 472 39.75 0.38 6.76
N MET A 473 39.30 1.56 6.29
CA MET A 473 39.37 2.81 7.04
C MET A 473 38.55 2.77 8.33
N VAL A 474 37.41 2.07 8.31
CA VAL A 474 36.50 1.99 9.47
C VAL A 474 36.75 0.77 10.37
N SER A 475 37.68 -0.11 9.99
CA SER A 475 38.07 -1.27 10.79
C SER A 475 38.88 -0.86 12.01
N GLU A 476 38.81 -1.65 13.08
CA GLU A 476 39.68 -1.50 14.25
C GLU A 476 40.93 -2.37 14.09
N GLU A 477 42.07 -1.95 14.62
CA GLU A 477 43.26 -2.81 14.65
C GLU A 477 43.43 -3.47 16.02
N LYS A 478 43.41 -4.81 16.04
CA LYS A 478 43.60 -5.60 17.26
C LYS A 478 44.54 -6.77 16.99
N ASN A 479 45.61 -6.88 17.78
CA ASN A 479 46.64 -7.93 17.64
C ASN A 479 47.21 -8.05 16.21
N GLY A 480 47.41 -6.91 15.52
CA GLY A 480 47.91 -6.87 14.15
C GLY A 480 46.93 -7.37 13.08
N LYS A 481 45.63 -7.49 13.41
CA LYS A 481 44.55 -7.81 12.48
C LYS A 481 43.52 -6.68 12.44
N LYS A 482 42.96 -6.42 11.26
CA LYS A 482 41.80 -5.54 11.07
C LYS A 482 40.54 -6.25 11.49
N ILE A 483 39.74 -5.64 12.35
CA ILE A 483 38.44 -6.14 12.82
C ILE A 483 37.37 -5.27 12.15
N TYR A 484 36.61 -5.87 11.24
CA TYR A 484 35.58 -5.15 10.47
C TYR A 484 34.25 -5.15 11.21
N LEU A 485 33.78 -6.32 11.61
CA LEU A 485 32.59 -6.50 12.44
C LEU A 485 33.02 -6.73 13.89
N ARG A 486 32.42 -6.00 14.82
CA ARG A 486 32.81 -5.97 16.23
C ARG A 486 31.92 -6.89 17.05
N LYS A 487 32.54 -7.87 17.73
CA LYS A 487 31.84 -8.96 18.44
C LYS A 487 30.84 -8.49 19.49
N GLU A 488 31.10 -7.37 20.16
CA GLU A 488 30.20 -6.78 21.14
C GLU A 488 28.85 -6.31 20.57
N PHE A 489 28.73 -6.26 19.23
CA PHE A 489 27.49 -5.96 18.52
C PHE A 489 26.87 -7.21 17.85
N ASP A 490 27.26 -8.43 18.20
CA ASP A 490 26.62 -9.66 17.69
C ASP A 490 25.09 -9.57 17.78
N GLY A 491 24.41 -9.73 16.65
CA GLY A 491 22.96 -9.54 16.48
C GLY A 491 22.56 -8.21 15.83
N ALA A 492 23.47 -7.23 15.78
CA ALA A 492 23.33 -5.95 15.08
C ALA A 492 24.70 -5.45 14.54
N GLN A 493 25.59 -6.38 14.23
CA GLN A 493 26.96 -6.10 13.79
C GLN A 493 27.02 -5.42 12.43
N ASP A 494 26.04 -5.72 11.58
CA ASP A 494 25.78 -5.07 10.30
C ASP A 494 25.42 -3.59 10.54
N TYR A 495 24.55 -3.31 11.50
CA TYR A 495 24.10 -1.96 11.81
C TYR A 495 25.25 -1.08 12.32
N ASP A 496 26.08 -1.60 13.23
CA ASP A 496 27.30 -0.92 13.67
C ASP A 496 28.25 -0.64 12.51
N PHE A 497 28.48 -1.63 11.65
CA PHE A 497 29.38 -1.49 10.51
C PHE A 497 28.89 -0.48 9.49
N VAL A 498 27.59 -0.50 9.16
CA VAL A 498 26.96 0.47 8.27
C VAL A 498 27.11 1.88 8.84
N LEU A 499 26.78 2.10 10.11
CA LEU A 499 26.95 3.41 10.76
C LEU A 499 28.41 3.91 10.72
N ARG A 500 29.40 3.05 10.98
CA ARG A 500 30.82 3.44 10.85
C ARG A 500 31.19 3.78 9.41
N CYS A 501 30.66 3.04 8.43
CA CYS A 501 30.87 3.37 7.01
C CYS A 501 30.28 4.72 6.66
N THR A 502 29.08 5.06 7.16
CA THR A 502 28.42 6.33 6.82
C THR A 502 29.15 7.54 7.37
N GLU A 503 29.88 7.39 8.48
CA GLU A 503 30.72 8.44 9.06
C GLU A 503 31.92 8.83 8.20
N LYS A 504 32.35 7.97 7.26
CA LYS A 504 33.58 8.14 6.47
C LYS A 504 33.37 8.10 4.96
N ALA A 505 32.24 7.57 4.49
CA ALA A 505 31.92 7.50 3.07
C ALA A 505 31.81 8.91 2.47
N LYS A 506 32.36 9.10 1.26
CA LYS A 506 32.09 10.31 0.47
C LYS A 506 30.68 10.28 -0.11
N LYS A 507 30.28 9.10 -0.59
CA LYS A 507 28.97 8.90 -1.20
C LYS A 507 28.44 7.50 -0.94
N ILE A 508 27.23 7.45 -0.40
CA ILE A 508 26.42 6.24 -0.26
C ILE A 508 25.36 6.31 -1.35
N HIS A 509 25.20 5.22 -2.09
CA HIS A 509 24.28 5.17 -3.21
C HIS A 509 23.22 4.08 -3.01
N HIS A 510 21.99 4.44 -3.30
CA HIS A 510 20.86 3.53 -3.30
C HIS A 510 20.57 3.13 -4.75
N VAL A 511 20.50 1.83 -5.02
CA VAL A 511 19.94 1.32 -6.28
C VAL A 511 18.47 0.98 -6.05
N PRO A 512 17.50 1.79 -6.55
CA PRO A 512 16.07 1.61 -6.30
C PRO A 512 15.47 0.49 -7.18
N LYS A 513 16.02 -0.71 -7.01
CA LYS A 513 15.64 -1.98 -7.63
C LYS A 513 15.70 -3.07 -6.58
N ILE A 514 14.75 -4.00 -6.64
CA ILE A 514 14.76 -5.20 -5.80
C ILE A 514 15.82 -6.13 -6.37
N LEU A 515 17.00 -6.12 -5.76
CA LEU A 515 18.15 -6.92 -6.22
C LEU A 515 18.47 -8.10 -5.29
N TYR A 516 17.64 -8.27 -4.27
CA TYR A 516 17.81 -9.25 -3.22
C TYR A 516 16.47 -9.71 -2.64
N HIS A 517 16.40 -11.00 -2.31
CA HIS A 517 15.23 -11.67 -1.76
C HIS A 517 15.56 -12.39 -0.45
N TRP A 518 14.99 -11.88 0.64
CA TRP A 518 15.08 -12.45 1.97
C TRP A 518 14.16 -13.67 2.09
N ARG A 519 14.72 -14.84 2.41
CA ARG A 519 13.90 -16.03 2.65
C ARG A 519 13.23 -15.99 4.04
N SER A 520 11.90 -16.02 4.04
CA SER A 520 11.11 -16.02 5.27
C SER A 520 10.87 -17.43 5.81
N HIS A 521 11.56 -17.80 6.90
CA HIS A 521 11.37 -19.09 7.62
C HIS A 521 10.63 -18.92 8.96
N GLU A 522 9.81 -19.90 9.36
CA GLU A 522 9.17 -19.94 10.70
C GLU A 522 10.18 -20.03 11.87
N LEU A 523 11.42 -20.42 11.58
CA LEU A 523 12.55 -20.44 12.54
C LEU A 523 13.44 -19.18 12.44
N SER A 524 13.16 -18.28 11.50
CA SER A 524 13.91 -17.05 11.32
C SER A 524 13.68 -16.07 12.47
N THR A 525 14.48 -15.01 12.49
CA THR A 525 14.66 -14.03 13.56
C THR A 525 13.32 -13.45 14.10
N ALA A 526 12.23 -13.50 13.33
CA ALA A 526 10.89 -12.99 13.67
C ALA A 526 10.02 -13.83 14.65
N ALA A 527 10.30 -15.11 14.89
CA ALA A 527 9.31 -16.00 15.55
C ALA A 527 9.35 -16.04 17.09
N ASN A 528 10.36 -15.45 17.75
CA ASN A 528 10.46 -15.44 19.22
C ASN A 528 11.23 -14.20 19.72
N PRO A 529 10.54 -13.08 20.02
CA PRO A 529 11.20 -11.82 20.37
C PRO A 529 11.90 -11.81 21.74
N GLU A 530 11.39 -12.56 22.72
CA GLU A 530 11.94 -12.60 24.09
C GLU A 530 13.33 -13.25 24.15
N SER A 531 13.62 -14.24 23.29
CA SER A 531 14.94 -14.84 23.18
C SER A 531 15.95 -14.01 22.36
N LYS A 532 15.54 -12.83 21.88
CA LYS A 532 16.30 -11.99 20.93
C LYS A 532 16.47 -10.53 21.38
N MET A 533 16.08 -10.18 22.60
CA MET A 533 16.31 -8.84 23.15
C MET A 533 17.77 -8.39 23.07
N TYR A 534 18.74 -9.32 23.15
CA TYR A 534 20.15 -9.00 23.01
C TYR A 534 20.49 -8.34 21.65
N ALA A 535 19.83 -8.72 20.56
CA ALA A 535 20.06 -8.13 19.24
C ALA A 535 19.52 -6.69 19.18
N PHE A 536 18.34 -6.45 19.77
CA PHE A 536 17.78 -5.11 19.86
C PHE A 536 18.60 -4.19 20.76
N GLU A 537 19.11 -4.69 21.89
CA GLU A 537 20.04 -3.96 22.75
C GLU A 537 21.37 -3.69 22.02
N SER A 538 21.88 -4.63 21.25
CA SER A 538 23.08 -4.43 20.42
C SER A 538 22.86 -3.35 19.37
N GLY A 539 21.69 -3.31 18.72
CA GLY A 539 21.35 -2.23 17.78
C GLY A 539 21.22 -0.87 18.45
N LYS A 540 20.62 -0.80 19.64
CA LYS A 540 20.61 0.43 20.46
C LYS A 540 22.04 0.89 20.78
N ASN A 541 22.90 -0.04 21.18
CA ASN A 541 24.30 0.26 21.48
C ASN A 541 25.08 0.72 20.24
N ALA A 542 24.78 0.18 19.05
CA ALA A 542 25.40 0.59 17.80
C ALA A 542 25.09 2.06 17.49
N ILE A 543 23.83 2.49 17.68
CA ILE A 543 23.41 3.89 17.51
C ILE A 543 24.06 4.80 18.58
N LEU A 544 24.11 4.35 19.85
CA LEU A 544 24.79 5.10 20.91
C LEU A 544 26.28 5.29 20.62
N ASP A 545 26.97 4.25 20.14
CA ASP A 545 28.39 4.34 19.80
C ASP A 545 28.60 5.20 18.55
N HIS A 546 27.69 5.18 17.58
CA HIS A 546 27.67 6.13 16.46
C HIS A 546 27.62 7.58 16.96
N TYR A 547 26.63 7.93 17.78
CA TYR A 547 26.51 9.29 18.32
C TYR A 547 27.78 9.74 19.07
N LYS A 548 28.39 8.83 19.84
CA LYS A 548 29.67 9.08 20.51
C LYS A 548 30.80 9.37 19.52
N ARG A 549 30.91 8.63 18.41
CA ARG A 549 31.95 8.83 17.38
C ARG A 549 31.77 10.15 16.62
N VAL A 550 30.52 10.54 16.33
CA VAL A 550 30.22 11.81 15.64
C VAL A 550 30.12 13.02 16.59
N GLY A 551 30.30 12.82 17.89
CA GLY A 551 30.33 13.92 18.88
C GLY A 551 28.96 14.52 19.22
N ILE A 552 27.90 13.73 19.09
CA ILE A 552 26.52 14.09 19.46
C ILE A 552 26.20 13.45 20.82
N ASP A 553 25.78 14.26 21.79
CA ASP A 553 25.30 13.76 23.08
C ASP A 553 23.83 13.36 22.95
N ALA A 554 23.55 12.07 22.97
CA ALA A 554 22.22 11.51 22.79
C ALA A 554 21.99 10.29 23.68
N GLU A 555 20.72 10.07 24.01
CA GLU A 555 20.24 8.82 24.61
C GLU A 555 19.38 8.08 23.59
N VAL A 556 19.42 6.76 23.61
CA VAL A 556 18.67 5.92 22.66
C VAL A 556 17.76 4.97 23.44
N GLU A 557 16.50 4.95 23.06
CA GLU A 557 15.48 4.09 23.66
C GLU A 557 15.02 3.03 22.64
N ILE A 558 14.78 1.81 23.12
CA ILE A 558 14.05 0.80 22.34
C ILE A 558 12.56 1.14 22.46
N THR A 559 11.88 1.32 21.34
CA THR A 559 10.45 1.63 21.37
C THR A 559 9.61 0.39 21.68
N LYS A 560 8.30 0.55 21.83
CA LYS A 560 7.36 -0.58 21.95
C LYS A 560 7.36 -1.51 20.73
N ASN A 561 7.86 -1.03 19.58
CA ASN A 561 7.98 -1.80 18.36
C ASN A 561 9.46 -2.19 18.20
N LEU A 562 9.76 -3.46 18.43
CA LEU A 562 11.13 -3.95 18.41
C LEU A 562 11.78 -3.74 17.03
N GLY A 563 13.07 -3.38 17.03
CA GLY A 563 13.81 -2.97 15.84
C GLY A 563 13.62 -1.50 15.45
N ILE A 564 12.75 -0.77 16.16
CA ILE A 564 12.62 0.69 16.04
C ILE A 564 13.13 1.33 17.33
N TYR A 565 14.02 2.29 17.15
CA TYR A 565 14.67 3.07 18.19
C TYR A 565 14.15 4.51 18.18
N LYS A 566 14.38 5.20 19.30
CA LYS A 566 14.14 6.61 19.42
C LYS A 566 15.40 7.29 19.92
N SER A 567 15.94 8.16 19.09
CA SER A 567 17.06 9.02 19.44
C SER A 567 16.57 10.28 20.19
N ASN A 568 17.04 10.47 21.42
CA ASN A 568 16.83 11.67 22.23
C ASN A 568 18.15 12.45 22.29
N ILE A 569 18.40 13.30 21.29
CA ILE A 569 19.57 14.19 21.25
C ILE A 569 19.41 15.28 22.31
N LYS A 570 20.47 15.54 23.09
CA LYS A 570 20.46 16.57 24.13
C LYS A 570 20.69 17.96 23.53
N ILE A 571 19.85 18.90 23.93
CA ILE A 571 20.01 20.31 23.56
C ILE A 571 21.25 20.91 24.24
N LYS A 572 21.97 21.77 23.52
CA LYS A 572 23.11 22.54 24.02
C LYS A 572 22.66 23.95 24.42
N GLY A 573 23.06 24.38 25.61
CA GLY A 573 22.76 25.73 26.11
C GLY A 573 21.28 25.98 26.34
N ASN A 574 20.89 27.25 26.25
CA ASN A 574 19.50 27.70 26.40
C ASN A 574 19.19 28.79 25.36
N PRO A 575 19.29 28.49 24.05
CA PRO A 575 19.13 29.50 23.00
C PRO A 575 17.70 30.04 22.95
N LYS A 576 17.53 31.31 22.56
CA LYS A 576 16.19 31.87 22.47
C LYS A 576 15.51 31.39 21.18
N VAL A 577 14.27 30.92 21.29
CA VAL A 577 13.42 30.55 20.14
C VAL A 577 12.40 31.66 19.87
N SER A 578 12.33 32.15 18.64
CA SER A 578 11.30 33.12 18.22
C SER A 578 10.24 32.42 17.38
N ILE A 579 8.99 32.43 17.85
CA ILE A 579 7.83 31.84 17.19
C ILE A 579 7.10 32.93 16.41
N ILE A 580 7.03 32.81 15.10
CA ILE A 580 6.37 33.76 14.20
C ILE A 580 4.96 33.23 13.90
N ILE A 581 3.94 34.03 14.20
CA ILE A 581 2.53 33.65 14.01
C ILE A 581 1.78 34.74 13.22
N PRO A 582 1.53 34.56 11.91
CA PRO A 582 0.62 35.41 11.15
C PRO A 582 -0.82 35.34 11.68
N ASN A 583 -1.52 36.46 11.84
CA ASN A 583 -2.93 36.46 12.25
C ASN A 583 -3.75 37.65 11.75
N LYS A 584 -4.91 37.35 11.15
CA LYS A 584 -5.96 38.31 10.78
C LYS A 584 -7.30 37.81 11.33
N ASP A 585 -7.90 38.51 12.29
CA ASP A 585 -9.27 38.32 12.82
C ASP A 585 -9.64 36.93 13.39
N HIS A 586 -8.68 36.00 13.45
CA HIS A 586 -8.86 34.65 13.99
C HIS A 586 -8.52 34.54 15.49
N ILE A 587 -9.19 35.34 16.33
CA ILE A 587 -8.93 35.39 17.78
C ILE A 587 -9.04 34.01 18.45
N ASP A 588 -10.07 33.23 18.11
CA ASP A 588 -10.34 31.95 18.78
C ASP A 588 -9.26 30.92 18.46
N ASP A 589 -8.84 30.82 17.19
CA ASP A 589 -7.77 29.93 16.76
C ASP A 589 -6.42 30.38 17.35
N LEU A 590 -6.07 31.67 17.20
CA LEU A 590 -4.85 32.25 17.76
C LEU A 590 -4.76 32.01 19.27
N LYS A 591 -5.89 32.15 19.97
CA LYS A 591 -5.96 31.93 21.41
C LYS A 591 -5.66 30.47 21.76
N VAL A 592 -6.20 29.50 21.03
CA VAL A 592 -5.89 28.08 21.24
C VAL A 592 -4.39 27.82 21.01
N CYS A 593 -3.83 28.37 19.93
CA CYS A 593 -2.42 28.24 19.61
C CYS A 593 -1.53 28.81 20.74
N ILE A 594 -1.66 30.09 21.07
CA ILE A 594 -0.85 30.76 22.10
C ILE A 594 -1.04 30.13 23.48
N ASP A 595 -2.28 29.84 23.88
CA ASP A 595 -2.53 29.20 25.17
C ASP A 595 -1.86 27.81 25.22
N SER A 596 -1.89 27.05 24.11
CA SER A 596 -1.24 25.73 24.06
C SER A 596 0.29 25.84 24.13
N VAL A 597 0.90 26.78 23.41
CA VAL A 597 2.35 27.06 23.47
C VAL A 597 2.75 27.46 24.89
N ASN A 598 2.10 28.44 25.49
CA ASN A 598 2.46 28.94 26.82
C ASN A 598 2.23 27.90 27.94
N LYS A 599 1.11 27.16 27.88
CA LYS A 599 0.71 26.24 28.97
C LYS A 599 1.35 24.86 28.86
N LYS A 600 1.53 24.32 27.64
CA LYS A 600 1.98 22.93 27.46
C LYS A 600 3.49 22.81 27.28
N SER A 601 4.15 23.80 26.67
CA SER A 601 5.57 23.69 26.34
C SER A 601 6.46 23.61 27.56
N THR A 602 7.43 22.70 27.59
CA THR A 602 8.42 22.58 28.66
C THR A 602 9.58 23.55 28.48
N TYR A 603 10.01 23.83 27.25
CA TYR A 603 10.98 24.87 26.96
C TYR A 603 10.43 26.26 27.29
N LYS A 604 11.23 27.10 27.96
CA LYS A 604 10.78 28.41 28.47
C LYS A 604 11.47 29.62 27.86
N ASN A 605 12.62 29.45 27.20
CA ASN A 605 13.32 30.57 26.59
C ASN A 605 12.82 30.85 25.17
N PHE A 606 11.58 31.32 25.05
CA PHE A 606 10.99 31.66 23.76
C PHE A 606 10.27 33.00 23.80
N GLU A 607 10.09 33.59 22.62
CA GLU A 607 9.18 34.71 22.39
C GLU A 607 8.20 34.37 21.26
N ILE A 608 7.06 35.05 21.26
CA ILE A 608 6.05 34.96 20.20
C ILE A 608 5.96 36.32 19.52
N VAL A 609 6.24 36.35 18.22
CA VAL A 609 6.05 37.51 17.35
C VAL A 609 4.81 37.27 16.51
N ILE A 610 3.72 37.92 16.89
CA ILE A 610 2.46 37.87 16.14
C ILE A 610 2.56 38.90 15.03
N VAL A 611 2.42 38.44 13.79
CA VAL A 611 2.39 39.34 12.62
C VAL A 611 0.94 39.61 12.26
N GLU A 612 0.44 40.74 12.73
CA GLU A 612 -0.86 41.27 12.36
C GLU A 612 -0.84 41.66 10.88
N ASN A 613 -1.80 41.15 10.10
CA ASN A 613 -1.81 41.30 8.64
C ASN A 613 -3.18 41.76 8.09
N ASN A 614 -3.57 42.98 8.47
CA ASN A 614 -4.75 43.71 7.99
C ASN A 614 -6.10 43.21 8.56
N SER A 615 -6.16 42.98 9.87
CA SER A 615 -7.36 42.81 10.67
C SER A 615 -8.33 43.98 10.56
N GLU A 616 -9.63 43.67 10.54
CA GLU A 616 -10.70 44.65 10.42
C GLU A 616 -11.53 44.78 11.70
N GLU A 617 -11.46 43.80 12.61
CA GLU A 617 -12.31 43.76 13.78
C GLU A 617 -11.65 44.41 15.01
N ASP A 618 -12.30 45.42 15.61
CA ASP A 618 -11.84 46.11 16.84
C ASP A 618 -11.50 45.14 17.99
N LYS A 619 -12.23 44.03 18.10
CA LYS A 619 -11.99 43.00 19.13
C LYS A 619 -10.62 42.34 18.95
N THR A 620 -10.08 42.27 17.73
CA THR A 620 -8.77 41.68 17.43
C THR A 620 -7.66 42.56 17.97
N PHE A 621 -7.71 43.87 17.73
CA PHE A 621 -6.75 44.83 18.28
C PHE A 621 -6.78 44.89 19.81
N LYS A 622 -7.98 44.86 20.43
CA LYS A 622 -8.11 44.75 21.89
C LYS A 622 -7.51 43.46 22.44
N TYR A 623 -7.58 42.36 21.69
CA TYR A 623 -6.96 41.10 22.07
C TYR A 623 -5.44 41.18 21.99
N TYR A 624 -4.89 41.81 20.95
CA TYR A 624 -3.45 42.09 20.83
C TYR A 624 -2.93 42.95 21.99
N GLU A 625 -3.60 44.05 22.35
CA GLU A 625 -3.24 44.87 23.52
C GLU A 625 -3.21 44.05 24.83
N LYS A 626 -4.06 43.03 24.94
CA LYS A 626 -4.04 42.11 26.08
C LYS A 626 -2.87 41.14 26.01
N LEU A 627 -2.52 40.65 24.83
CA LEU A 627 -1.40 39.73 24.62
C LEU A 627 -0.05 40.39 24.88
N GLU A 628 0.15 41.64 24.43
CA GLU A 628 1.39 42.42 24.63
C GLU A 628 1.68 42.76 26.10
N LYS A 629 0.75 42.52 27.03
CA LYS A 629 1.02 42.59 28.48
C LYS A 629 1.85 41.41 28.98
N GLN A 630 2.07 40.38 28.17
CA GLN A 630 2.95 39.26 28.47
C GLN A 630 4.35 39.56 27.96
N ASP A 631 5.36 39.43 28.82
CA ASP A 631 6.75 39.83 28.51
C ASP A 631 7.37 39.09 27.31
N ASN A 632 6.84 37.92 26.96
CA ASN A 632 7.32 37.09 25.86
C ASN A 632 6.49 37.22 24.56
N ILE A 633 5.53 38.14 24.47
CA ILE A 633 4.70 38.32 23.28
C ILE A 633 4.82 39.74 22.74
N LYS A 634 5.03 39.85 21.43
CA LYS A 634 5.06 41.11 20.68
C LYS A 634 4.16 41.04 19.47
N VAL A 635 3.46 42.12 19.17
CA VAL A 635 2.68 42.25 17.94
C VAL A 635 3.39 43.21 16.98
N VAL A 636 3.50 42.82 15.72
CA VAL A 636 4.08 43.64 14.64
C VAL A 636 3.08 43.74 13.50
N TYR A 637 3.06 44.89 12.84
CA TYR A 637 1.98 45.27 11.92
C TYR A 637 2.46 45.29 10.48
N TRP A 638 2.00 44.33 9.69
CA TRP A 638 2.17 44.28 8.24
C TRP A 638 1.11 45.14 7.56
N LYS A 639 1.53 46.07 6.69
CA LYS A 639 0.63 47.08 6.08
C LYS A 639 0.42 46.92 4.58
N ASP A 640 1.08 45.93 3.97
CA ASP A 640 0.96 45.67 2.54
C ASP A 640 -0.08 44.58 2.27
N GLU A 641 -0.27 44.21 1.01
CA GLU A 641 -1.18 43.14 0.59
C GLU A 641 -0.84 41.80 1.27
N PHE A 642 -1.83 40.91 1.42
CA PHE A 642 -1.59 39.59 1.97
C PHE A 642 -0.59 38.80 1.12
N ASN A 643 0.52 38.40 1.75
CA ASN A 643 1.52 37.53 1.18
C ASN A 643 2.16 36.73 2.33
N TYR A 644 1.87 35.43 2.40
CA TYR A 644 2.31 34.59 3.52
C TYR A 644 3.84 34.60 3.68
N SER A 645 4.57 34.52 2.57
CA SER A 645 6.03 34.57 2.55
C SER A 645 6.56 35.90 3.07
N ALA A 646 6.04 37.02 2.55
CA ALA A 646 6.48 38.35 2.97
C ALA A 646 6.14 38.67 4.43
N ILE A 647 4.97 38.21 4.90
CA ILE A 647 4.53 38.33 6.29
C ILE A 647 5.49 37.58 7.24
N ASN A 648 5.87 36.35 6.90
CA ASN A 648 6.82 35.58 7.70
C ASN A 648 8.23 36.20 7.65
N ASN A 649 8.69 36.64 6.48
CA ASN A 649 9.96 37.37 6.34
C ASN A 649 9.98 38.66 7.18
N PHE A 650 8.86 39.40 7.21
CA PHE A 650 8.69 40.58 8.04
C PHE A 650 8.73 40.24 9.53
N GLY A 651 8.04 39.17 9.95
CA GLY A 651 8.11 38.66 11.32
C GLY A 651 9.54 38.31 11.74
N ALA A 652 10.29 37.62 10.89
CA ALA A 652 11.68 37.21 11.15
C ALA A 652 12.63 38.39 11.43
N LYS A 653 12.41 39.55 10.78
CA LYS A 653 13.16 40.78 11.03
C LYS A 653 12.96 41.34 12.44
N HIS A 654 11.85 40.99 13.09
CA HIS A 654 11.52 41.42 14.45
C HIS A 654 11.85 40.38 15.53
N CYS A 655 12.32 39.20 15.14
CA CYS A 655 12.75 38.14 16.04
C CYS A 655 14.16 38.37 16.59
N THR A 656 14.35 38.03 17.86
CA THR A 656 15.63 38.15 18.59
C THR A 656 16.27 36.80 18.92
N GLY A 657 15.58 35.70 18.67
CA GLY A 657 16.06 34.34 18.89
C GLY A 657 17.05 33.86 17.84
N ASP A 658 17.85 32.88 18.24
CA ASP A 658 18.81 32.19 17.37
C ASP A 658 18.12 31.18 16.44
N TYR A 659 16.91 30.75 16.82
CA TYR A 659 16.07 29.82 16.09
C TYR A 659 14.71 30.47 15.83
N LEU A 660 14.22 30.30 14.61
CA LEU A 660 12.91 30.77 14.19
C LEU A 660 11.97 29.57 14.07
N VAL A 661 10.74 29.73 14.54
CA VAL A 661 9.65 28.77 14.29
C VAL A 661 8.60 29.49 13.46
N LEU A 662 8.29 28.96 12.28
CA LEU A 662 7.09 29.37 11.54
C LEU A 662 5.94 28.52 12.06
N LEU A 663 4.89 29.17 12.56
CA LEU A 663 3.75 28.49 13.18
C LEU A 663 2.44 29.14 12.74
N ASN A 664 1.54 28.33 12.18
CA ASN A 664 0.21 28.81 11.85
C ASN A 664 -0.62 29.07 13.13
N ASN A 665 -1.50 30.06 13.06
CA ASN A 665 -2.35 30.48 14.18
C ASN A 665 -3.42 29.46 14.58
N ASP A 666 -3.72 28.48 13.72
CA ASP A 666 -4.74 27.43 13.92
C ASP A 666 -4.12 26.06 14.27
N THR A 667 -3.00 26.10 15.00
CA THR A 667 -2.32 24.92 15.53
C THR A 667 -2.54 24.74 17.03
N GLU A 668 -2.40 23.51 17.52
CA GLU A 668 -2.43 23.20 18.95
C GLU A 668 -1.35 22.19 19.32
N VAL A 669 -0.49 22.56 20.27
CA VAL A 669 0.58 21.71 20.78
C VAL A 669 0.01 20.42 21.40
N ILE A 670 0.56 19.26 21.03
CA ILE A 670 0.30 17.97 21.69
C ILE A 670 1.51 17.54 22.52
N ALA A 671 2.69 17.47 21.90
CA ALA A 671 3.93 17.09 22.57
C ALA A 671 4.47 18.27 23.40
N LYS A 672 4.68 18.07 24.70
CA LYS A 672 5.10 19.16 25.62
C LYS A 672 6.53 19.62 25.38
N ASP A 673 7.41 18.71 24.99
CA ASP A 673 8.84 18.88 24.73
C ASP A 673 9.14 19.12 23.23
N TRP A 674 8.17 19.63 22.47
CA TRP A 674 8.30 19.83 21.02
C TRP A 674 9.43 20.79 20.65
N MET A 675 9.64 21.87 21.40
CA MET A 675 10.72 22.83 21.14
C MET A 675 12.08 22.18 21.37
N GLU A 676 12.24 21.42 22.45
CA GLU A 676 13.47 20.68 22.73
C GLU A 676 13.76 19.64 21.64
N ARG A 677 12.74 18.92 21.17
CA ARG A 677 12.84 17.95 20.07
C ARG A 677 13.20 18.59 18.73
N MET A 678 12.70 19.79 18.45
CA MET A 678 13.10 20.53 17.25
C MET A 678 14.51 21.10 17.39
N LEU A 679 14.81 21.73 18.54
CA LEU A 679 16.12 22.32 18.83
C LEU A 679 17.24 21.28 18.77
N SER A 680 17.01 20.07 19.27
CA SER A 680 18.06 19.04 19.33
C SER A 680 18.59 18.66 17.95
N TYR A 681 17.72 18.60 16.94
CA TYR A 681 18.11 18.40 15.54
C TYR A 681 18.56 19.70 14.87
N CYS A 682 17.82 20.79 15.03
CA CYS A 682 18.17 22.10 14.47
C CYS A 682 19.51 22.64 14.96
N GLN A 683 20.06 22.15 16.08
CA GLN A 683 21.39 22.53 16.57
C GLN A 683 22.53 21.84 15.84
N ARG A 684 22.28 20.76 15.09
CA ARG A 684 23.32 20.10 14.31
C ARG A 684 23.74 20.98 13.15
N GLU A 685 25.01 20.92 12.76
CA GLU A 685 25.53 21.79 11.70
C GLU A 685 25.06 21.40 10.29
N ASP A 686 24.73 20.12 10.09
CA ASP A 686 24.20 19.57 8.85
C ASP A 686 22.69 19.78 8.67
N VAL A 687 21.95 20.16 9.71
CA VAL A 687 20.49 20.34 9.66
C VAL A 687 20.12 21.81 9.52
N GLY A 688 19.29 22.11 8.51
CA GLY A 688 18.78 23.45 8.24
C GLY A 688 17.37 23.65 8.81
N ILE A 689 16.47 22.70 8.62
CA ILE A 689 15.05 22.79 9.02
C ILE A 689 14.61 21.51 9.73
N VAL A 690 13.76 21.66 10.76
CA VAL A 690 13.05 20.55 11.42
C VAL A 690 11.54 20.77 11.37
N GLY A 691 10.78 19.82 10.82
CA GLY A 691 9.32 19.86 10.74
C GLY A 691 8.60 18.99 11.76
N ALA A 692 7.39 19.40 12.12
CA ALA A 692 6.50 18.67 13.01
C ALA A 692 5.71 17.54 12.32
N LYS A 693 5.12 16.66 13.11
CA LYS A 693 4.00 15.80 12.71
C LYS A 693 2.67 16.49 13.03
N LEU A 694 1.82 16.63 12.02
CA LEU A 694 0.53 17.30 12.16
C LEU A 694 -0.62 16.30 12.01
N TYR A 695 -1.64 16.46 12.84
CA TYR A 695 -2.86 15.67 12.80
C TYR A 695 -4.08 16.55 12.49
N TYR A 696 -5.03 15.94 11.80
CA TYR A 696 -6.41 16.42 11.79
C TYR A 696 -7.07 16.20 13.17
N PRO A 697 -8.17 16.89 13.48
CA PRO A 697 -8.88 16.75 14.76
C PRO A 697 -9.45 15.35 15.03
N ASP A 698 -9.46 14.45 14.04
CA ASP A 698 -9.93 13.07 14.13
C ASP A 698 -8.80 12.05 14.36
N ASP A 699 -7.60 12.52 14.78
CA ASP A 699 -6.39 11.71 14.98
C ASP A 699 -5.86 11.02 13.72
N THR A 700 -6.23 11.51 12.53
CA THR A 700 -5.56 11.09 11.29
C THR A 700 -4.39 12.02 10.95
N ILE A 701 -3.36 11.48 10.34
CA ILE A 701 -2.16 12.23 9.93
C ILE A 701 -2.54 13.21 8.81
N GLN A 702 -2.14 14.45 8.98
CA GLN A 702 -2.19 15.49 7.94
C GLN A 702 -0.80 15.72 7.33
N HIS A 703 0.26 15.63 8.12
CA HIS A 703 1.63 15.83 7.65
C HIS A 703 2.62 14.90 8.36
N ALA A 704 3.40 14.19 7.54
CA ALA A 704 4.55 13.39 7.96
C ALA A 704 5.73 13.55 6.98
N GLY A 705 6.03 14.81 6.61
CA GLY A 705 6.88 15.16 5.46
C GLY A 705 6.08 15.50 4.20
N VAL A 706 6.74 16.11 3.23
CA VAL A 706 6.21 16.40 1.88
C VAL A 706 7.08 15.72 0.83
N ILE A 707 6.42 15.08 -0.13
CA ILE A 707 7.02 14.35 -1.26
C ILE A 707 6.93 15.22 -2.51
N LEU A 708 8.06 15.46 -3.19
CA LEU A 708 8.11 16.11 -4.50
C LEU A 708 7.54 15.20 -5.60
N GLY A 709 6.90 15.80 -6.58
CA GLY A 709 6.20 15.12 -7.68
C GLY A 709 4.82 14.55 -7.31
N PHE A 710 4.47 14.46 -6.03
CA PHE A 710 3.15 13.99 -5.60
C PHE A 710 2.05 14.93 -6.11
N GLY A 711 1.00 14.39 -6.73
CA GLY A 711 -0.02 15.19 -7.40
C GLY A 711 0.50 16.03 -8.58
N GLY A 712 1.71 15.75 -9.07
CA GLY A 712 2.37 16.47 -10.17
C GLY A 712 3.19 17.69 -9.77
N ILE A 713 3.30 18.01 -8.47
CA ILE A 713 4.20 19.06 -7.92
C ILE A 713 4.77 18.62 -6.58
N ALA A 714 3.94 18.52 -5.55
CA ALA A 714 4.32 18.13 -4.20
C ALA A 714 3.07 17.85 -3.35
N GLY A 715 3.19 17.00 -2.34
CA GLY A 715 2.08 16.66 -1.45
C GLY A 715 2.53 16.01 -0.14
N HIS A 716 1.68 16.07 0.88
CA HIS A 716 2.02 15.53 2.20
C HIS A 716 2.02 13.99 2.19
N ALA A 717 2.96 13.40 2.91
CA ALA A 717 3.06 11.96 3.07
C ALA A 717 2.09 11.45 4.16
N ALA A 718 1.62 10.20 4.01
CA ALA A 718 0.81 9.49 5.00
C ALA A 718 -0.53 10.16 5.38
N ILE A 719 -1.06 11.04 4.52
CA ILE A 719 -2.34 11.73 4.75
C ILE A 719 -3.46 10.70 5.00
N GLY A 720 -4.25 10.94 6.05
CA GLY A 720 -5.43 10.12 6.39
C GLY A 720 -5.09 8.82 7.12
N GLN A 721 -3.81 8.47 7.29
CA GLN A 721 -3.41 7.32 8.09
C GLN A 721 -3.69 7.58 9.58
N SER A 722 -4.01 6.52 10.32
CA SER A 722 -4.28 6.63 11.75
C SER A 722 -3.01 6.98 12.52
N ARG A 723 -3.12 7.88 13.50
CA ARG A 723 -2.04 8.19 14.47
C ARG A 723 -1.49 6.96 15.20
N TYR A 724 -2.27 5.89 15.30
CA TYR A 724 -1.93 4.70 16.07
C TYR A 724 -1.31 3.57 15.23
N GLU A 725 -1.24 3.74 13.91
CA GLU A 725 -0.64 2.78 12.99
C GLU A 725 0.85 3.09 12.77
N LEU A 726 1.63 2.04 12.52
CA LEU A 726 3.05 2.20 12.15
C LEU A 726 3.20 2.82 10.77
N GLY A 727 2.28 2.52 9.84
CA GLY A 727 2.41 2.91 8.44
C GLY A 727 3.49 2.13 7.68
N TYR A 728 3.72 2.52 6.43
CA TYR A 728 4.70 1.90 5.55
C TYR A 728 6.11 2.01 6.13
N MET A 729 6.78 0.88 6.35
CA MET A 729 8.15 0.79 6.91
C MET A 729 8.36 1.63 8.18
N ALA A 730 7.30 1.83 8.98
CA ALA A 730 7.30 2.70 10.16
C ALA A 730 7.67 4.19 9.92
N ARG A 731 7.73 4.64 8.66
CA ARG A 731 8.18 6.00 8.29
C ARG A 731 7.42 7.14 8.99
N PRO A 732 6.09 7.08 9.18
CA PRO A 732 5.36 8.11 9.95
C PRO A 732 5.68 8.13 11.45
N CYS A 733 6.44 7.15 11.96
CA CYS A 733 6.78 6.99 13.37
C CYS A 733 8.27 7.11 13.66
N THR A 734 9.12 7.26 12.63
CA THR A 734 10.57 7.40 12.77
C THR A 734 11.02 8.78 12.31
N THR A 735 12.09 9.28 12.92
CA THR A 735 12.78 10.47 12.44
C THR A 735 13.37 10.15 11.07
N GLN A 736 13.28 11.07 10.12
CA GLN A 736 13.82 10.84 8.78
C GLN A 736 14.14 12.16 8.08
N ASP A 737 15.13 12.09 7.20
CA ASP A 737 15.39 13.13 6.22
C ASP A 737 14.26 13.11 5.18
N VAL A 738 13.76 14.28 4.83
CA VAL A 738 12.69 14.46 3.84
C VAL A 738 13.06 15.60 2.90
N SER A 739 12.41 15.69 1.74
CA SER A 739 12.68 16.81 0.82
C SER A 739 12.12 18.11 1.37
N CYS A 740 10.93 18.08 1.95
CA CYS A 740 10.22 19.26 2.42
C CYS A 740 9.38 18.96 3.67
N VAL A 741 9.16 20.00 4.48
CA VAL A 741 8.20 20.05 5.58
C VAL A 741 7.35 21.30 5.46
N THR A 742 6.19 21.34 6.13
CA THR A 742 5.28 22.49 6.00
C THR A 742 5.55 23.61 7.01
N ALA A 743 5.33 24.85 6.60
CA ALA A 743 5.41 26.02 7.47
C ALA A 743 4.24 26.14 8.47
N ALA A 744 3.28 25.19 8.46
CA ALA A 744 2.30 25.11 9.54
C ALA A 744 2.96 24.88 10.90
N CYS A 745 4.08 24.14 10.95
CA CYS A 745 5.01 24.13 12.08
C CYS A 745 6.39 23.60 11.64
N LEU A 746 7.35 24.51 11.48
CA LEU A 746 8.77 24.17 11.26
C LEU A 746 9.69 25.06 12.09
N MET A 747 10.87 24.55 12.42
CA MET A 747 11.96 25.30 13.04
C MET A 747 13.14 25.40 12.08
N VAL A 748 13.83 26.54 12.10
CA VAL A 748 15.03 26.82 11.29
C VAL A 748 16.02 27.67 12.09
N LYS A 749 17.32 27.43 11.90
CA LYS A 749 18.35 28.35 12.42
C LYS A 749 18.18 29.72 11.77
N LYS A 750 18.24 30.80 12.55
CA LYS A 750 18.15 32.16 11.99
C LYS A 750 19.24 32.43 10.95
N SER A 751 20.47 31.95 11.19
CA SER A 751 21.57 32.07 10.23
C SER A 751 21.27 31.40 8.89
N VAL A 752 20.62 30.24 8.89
CA VAL A 752 20.23 29.50 7.67
C VAL A 752 19.08 30.21 6.97
N PHE A 753 18.09 30.71 7.73
CA PHE A 753 17.00 31.51 7.18
C PHE A 753 17.53 32.76 6.46
N ASP A 754 18.47 33.46 7.08
CA ASP A 754 19.12 34.65 6.50
C ASP A 754 19.98 34.29 5.28
N GLU A 755 20.71 33.17 5.32
CA GLU A 755 21.56 32.71 4.21
C GLU A 755 20.77 32.46 2.92
N VAL A 756 19.57 31.89 3.02
CA VAL A 756 18.69 31.62 1.85
C VAL A 756 17.72 32.76 1.55
N ASN A 757 17.85 33.90 2.23
CA ASN A 757 16.99 35.08 2.12
C ASN A 757 15.50 34.78 2.43
N GLY A 758 15.24 33.97 3.46
CA GLY A 758 13.89 33.67 3.94
C GLY A 758 13.02 32.94 2.92
N LEU A 759 11.69 33.16 2.96
CA LEU A 759 10.75 32.63 1.97
C LEU A 759 10.76 33.50 0.70
N ASP A 760 10.54 32.90 -0.46
CA ASP A 760 10.43 33.63 -1.72
C ASP A 760 9.05 34.29 -1.81
N GLU A 761 9.03 35.63 -1.80
CA GLU A 761 7.79 36.43 -1.73
C GLU A 761 6.94 36.33 -3.01
N ASP A 762 7.47 35.78 -4.10
CA ASP A 762 6.66 35.50 -5.29
C ASP A 762 5.78 34.24 -5.12
N PHE A 763 6.05 33.38 -4.14
CA PHE A 763 5.13 32.35 -3.68
C PHE A 763 4.28 32.93 -2.53
N LYS A 764 3.17 33.57 -2.88
CA LYS A 764 2.31 34.29 -1.94
C LYS A 764 1.53 33.36 -1.01
N VAL A 765 1.08 32.20 -1.49
CA VAL A 765 0.13 31.34 -0.74
C VAL A 765 0.48 29.86 -0.80
N ALA A 766 0.74 29.30 -1.98
CA ALA A 766 1.10 27.89 -2.14
C ALA A 766 2.60 27.72 -2.41
N PHE A 767 3.11 26.53 -2.07
CA PHE A 767 4.49 26.10 -2.32
C PHE A 767 5.61 26.95 -1.69
N ASN A 768 5.28 27.94 -0.85
CA ASN A 768 6.28 28.80 -0.20
C ASN A 768 7.19 28.03 0.76
N ASP A 769 6.64 27.10 1.52
CA ASP A 769 7.34 26.24 2.46
C ASP A 769 8.17 25.18 1.74
N ILE A 770 7.63 24.64 0.64
CA ILE A 770 8.33 23.71 -0.25
C ILE A 770 9.52 24.41 -0.92
N ASP A 771 9.33 25.59 -1.51
CA ASP A 771 10.43 26.40 -2.08
C ASP A 771 11.49 26.72 -1.03
N PHE A 772 11.06 27.10 0.17
CA PHE A 772 11.98 27.38 1.27
C PHE A 772 12.82 26.17 1.66
N CYS A 773 12.21 24.99 1.82
CA CYS A 773 12.94 23.75 2.07
C CYS A 773 13.92 23.42 0.93
N MET A 774 13.50 23.61 -0.33
CA MET A 774 14.36 23.36 -1.50
C MET A 774 15.57 24.30 -1.53
N LYS A 775 15.39 25.60 -1.26
CA LYS A 775 16.51 26.55 -1.15
C LYS A 775 17.50 26.17 -0.05
N VAL A 776 17.01 25.67 1.09
CA VAL A 776 17.86 25.22 2.19
C VAL A 776 18.62 23.94 1.80
N ARG A 777 17.98 22.99 1.11
CA ARG A 777 18.63 21.79 0.59
C ARG A 777 19.68 22.09 -0.47
N ASP A 778 19.46 23.07 -1.34
CA ASP A 778 20.43 23.54 -2.33
C ASP A 778 21.74 24.06 -1.71
N LYS A 779 21.70 24.45 -0.43
CA LYS A 779 22.90 24.82 0.36
C LYS A 779 23.60 23.62 1.01
N GLY A 780 23.07 22.40 0.85
CA GLY A 780 23.61 21.18 1.41
C GLY A 780 23.09 20.84 2.81
N TYR A 781 22.08 21.56 3.32
CA TYR A 781 21.46 21.27 4.60
C TYR A 781 20.39 20.17 4.49
N LEU A 782 20.28 19.37 5.55
CA LEU A 782 19.21 18.39 5.74
C LEU A 782 17.91 19.08 6.21
N ILE A 783 16.79 18.51 5.78
CA ILE A 783 15.45 18.83 6.26
C ILE A 783 14.93 17.61 6.98
N VAL A 784 14.69 17.75 8.28
CA VAL A 784 14.38 16.62 9.16
C VAL A 784 12.91 16.65 9.55
N TYR A 785 12.22 15.55 9.31
CA TYR A 785 10.90 15.31 9.89
C TYR A 785 11.06 14.63 11.26
N ASN A 786 10.52 15.24 12.31
CA ASN A 786 10.52 14.66 13.65
C ASN A 786 9.10 14.20 14.05
N PRO A 787 8.83 12.87 14.10
CA PRO A 787 7.50 12.32 14.38
C PRO A 787 7.05 12.57 15.82
N TYR A 788 7.98 12.98 16.70
CA TYR A 788 7.75 13.24 18.11
C TYR A 788 7.35 14.71 18.35
N CYS A 789 7.48 15.60 17.37
CA CYS A 789 6.97 16.96 17.45
C CYS A 789 5.50 17.00 17.00
N GLU A 790 4.56 16.72 17.89
CA GLU A 790 3.15 16.50 17.52
C GLU A 790 2.25 17.73 17.76
N PHE A 791 1.43 18.07 16.76
CA PHE A 791 0.44 19.15 16.81
C PHE A 791 -0.88 18.71 16.16
N TYR A 792 -2.01 19.27 16.62
CA TYR A 792 -3.21 19.37 15.79
C TYR A 792 -3.11 20.62 14.91
N HIS A 793 -3.61 20.54 13.69
CA HIS A 793 -3.73 21.69 12.80
C HIS A 793 -5.14 21.69 12.20
N TYR A 794 -5.89 22.76 12.50
CA TYR A 794 -7.34 22.85 12.25
C TYR A 794 -7.70 23.36 10.84
N GLU A 795 -6.79 23.18 9.88
CA GLU A 795 -6.81 23.57 8.46
C GLU A 795 -8.19 23.98 7.88
N SER A 796 -8.20 25.06 7.08
CA SER A 796 -9.37 25.65 6.40
C SER A 796 -10.30 26.48 7.29
N LYS A 797 -10.05 26.59 8.60
CA LYS A 797 -10.78 27.54 9.45
C LYS A 797 -10.44 29.00 9.15
N SER A 798 -9.17 29.30 8.86
CA SER A 798 -8.71 30.66 8.59
C SER A 798 -8.62 31.05 7.12
N ARG A 799 -8.44 30.07 6.22
CA ARG A 799 -8.15 30.32 4.79
C ARG A 799 -9.36 30.17 3.86
N GLY A 800 -10.34 29.32 4.19
CA GLY A 800 -11.36 28.88 3.23
C GLY A 800 -10.81 28.01 2.09
N LEU A 801 -11.66 27.63 1.12
CA LEU A 801 -11.29 26.81 -0.04
C LEU A 801 -10.67 27.64 -1.18
N GLU A 802 -9.97 26.99 -2.12
CA GLU A 802 -9.55 27.59 -3.39
C GLU A 802 -10.70 27.55 -4.40
N ASP A 803 -11.66 28.47 -4.22
CA ASP A 803 -12.98 28.42 -4.86
C ASP A 803 -13.30 29.61 -5.76
N THR A 804 -12.43 30.61 -5.84
CA THR A 804 -12.60 31.78 -6.71
C THR A 804 -11.64 31.72 -7.90
N ASP A 805 -12.05 32.27 -9.04
CA ASP A 805 -11.25 32.30 -10.27
C ASP A 805 -9.85 32.92 -10.05
N GLU A 806 -9.79 34.00 -9.27
CA GLU A 806 -8.54 34.67 -8.89
C GLU A 806 -7.60 33.77 -8.06
N LYS A 807 -8.14 33.02 -7.09
CA LYS A 807 -7.34 32.07 -6.28
C LYS A 807 -6.80 30.93 -7.14
N VAL A 808 -7.62 30.41 -8.06
CA VAL A 808 -7.24 29.35 -9.00
C VAL A 808 -6.18 29.85 -9.98
N GLU A 809 -6.32 31.06 -10.52
CA GLU A 809 -5.33 31.67 -11.41
C GLU A 809 -3.98 31.87 -10.69
N ARG A 810 -4.01 32.42 -9.46
CA ARG A 810 -2.81 32.53 -8.61
C ARG A 810 -2.17 31.17 -8.36
N PHE A 811 -2.95 30.17 -7.94
CA PHE A 811 -2.44 28.82 -7.66
C PHE A 811 -1.78 28.19 -8.90
N ASN A 812 -2.41 28.30 -10.07
CA ASN A 812 -1.82 27.86 -11.34
C ASN A 812 -0.54 28.64 -11.71
N GLY A 813 -0.50 29.94 -11.41
CA GLY A 813 0.70 30.77 -11.55
C GLY A 813 1.85 30.28 -10.67
N GLU A 814 1.57 29.96 -9.40
CA GLU A 814 2.55 29.41 -8.45
C GLU A 814 3.01 28.01 -8.87
N ILE A 815 2.12 27.14 -9.38
CA ILE A 815 2.49 25.86 -10.00
C ILE A 815 3.48 26.07 -11.15
N LYS A 816 3.17 27.00 -12.07
CA LYS A 816 4.01 27.30 -13.24
C LYS A 816 5.38 27.82 -12.80
N ARG A 817 5.43 28.71 -11.81
CA ARG A 817 6.68 29.23 -11.26
C ARG A 817 7.48 28.11 -10.59
N PHE A 818 6.85 27.29 -9.76
CA PHE A 818 7.51 26.19 -9.08
C PHE A 818 8.15 25.22 -10.08
N ARG A 819 7.41 24.82 -11.12
CA ARG A 819 7.98 24.04 -12.23
C ARG A 819 9.13 24.78 -12.90
N GLY A 820 8.98 26.06 -13.22
CA GLY A 820 10.05 26.84 -13.85
C GLY A 820 11.34 26.92 -13.02
N LYS A 821 11.23 26.93 -11.69
CA LYS A 821 12.36 27.04 -10.75
C LYS A 821 12.99 25.70 -10.41
N TRP A 822 12.18 24.66 -10.22
CA TRP A 822 12.57 23.35 -9.66
C TRP A 822 12.31 22.17 -10.61
N ASN A 823 12.26 22.41 -11.93
CA ASN A 823 11.95 21.36 -12.91
C ASN A 823 12.93 20.19 -12.83
N LYS A 824 14.21 20.49 -12.66
CA LYS A 824 15.28 19.49 -12.62
C LYS A 824 15.08 18.53 -11.45
N GLU A 825 14.70 19.05 -10.29
CA GLU A 825 14.48 18.28 -9.07
C GLU A 825 13.18 17.47 -9.17
N LEU A 826 12.14 18.02 -9.80
CA LEU A 826 10.91 17.28 -10.10
C LEU A 826 11.13 16.13 -11.10
N GLU A 827 11.97 16.34 -12.12
CA GLU A 827 12.34 15.31 -13.11
C GLU A 827 13.22 14.22 -12.51
N ALA A 828 14.16 14.59 -11.62
CA ALA A 828 14.99 13.64 -10.90
C ALA A 828 14.18 12.75 -9.95
N GLY A 829 13.07 13.27 -9.43
CA GLY A 829 12.24 12.62 -8.41
C GLY A 829 12.70 12.93 -6.99
N ASP A 830 11.83 12.68 -6.01
CA ASP A 830 12.14 12.90 -4.60
C ASP A 830 13.11 11.82 -4.09
N PRO A 831 14.33 12.17 -3.61
CA PRO A 831 15.29 11.18 -3.13
C PRO A 831 14.76 10.39 -1.92
N PHE A 832 13.88 10.98 -1.12
CA PHE A 832 13.34 10.30 0.06
C PHE A 832 12.03 9.54 -0.26
N TYR A 833 11.63 9.43 -1.53
CA TYR A 833 10.47 8.67 -1.96
C TYR A 833 10.79 7.74 -3.14
N ASN A 834 10.64 6.43 -2.93
CA ASN A 834 11.04 5.46 -3.93
C ASN A 834 10.17 5.55 -5.18
N LYS A 835 10.80 5.58 -6.36
CA LYS A 835 10.15 5.73 -7.68
C LYS A 835 9.12 4.64 -8.02
N ASN A 836 9.18 3.49 -7.34
CA ASN A 836 8.27 2.37 -7.51
C ASN A 836 6.92 2.57 -6.78
N LEU A 837 6.79 3.64 -6.00
CA LEU A 837 5.60 3.99 -5.23
C LEU A 837 4.74 5.05 -5.95
N SER A 838 3.45 5.04 -5.64
CA SER A 838 2.45 5.91 -6.27
C SER A 838 2.67 7.39 -5.93
N LEU A 839 2.64 8.25 -6.95
CA LEU A 839 2.65 9.71 -6.75
C LEU A 839 1.23 10.30 -6.73
N ILE A 840 0.20 9.46 -6.82
CA ILE A 840 -1.21 9.85 -6.78
C ILE A 840 -1.87 9.44 -5.46
N ARG A 841 -1.43 8.33 -4.85
CA ARG A 841 -2.01 7.78 -3.61
C ARG A 841 -1.03 7.92 -2.45
N ALA A 842 -1.46 8.59 -1.39
CA ALA A 842 -0.63 8.90 -0.21
C ALA A 842 -0.45 7.71 0.76
N ASP A 843 -0.67 6.48 0.28
CA ASP A 843 -0.68 5.23 1.05
C ASP A 843 0.53 4.34 0.81
N TYR A 844 1.56 4.84 0.09
CA TYR A 844 2.76 4.08 -0.29
C TYR A 844 2.45 2.78 -1.07
N SER A 845 1.36 2.79 -1.82
CA SER A 845 1.04 1.70 -2.73
C SER A 845 1.94 1.69 -3.96
N LEU A 846 2.04 0.54 -4.62
CA LEU A 846 2.78 0.39 -5.88
C LEU A 846 2.26 1.36 -6.94
N ARG A 847 3.18 2.01 -7.64
CA ARG A 847 2.88 2.84 -8.80
C ARG A 847 2.22 2.00 -9.89
N SER A 848 1.09 2.46 -10.43
CA SER A 848 0.45 1.79 -11.54
C SER A 848 0.92 2.33 -12.90
N ASP A 849 0.78 1.50 -13.94
CA ASP A 849 1.27 1.81 -15.29
C ASP A 849 0.57 3.00 -15.94
N ASP A 850 -0.64 3.32 -15.48
CA ASP A 850 -1.45 4.47 -15.88
C ASP A 850 -1.06 5.76 -15.13
N GLU A 851 -0.18 5.69 -14.11
CA GLU A 851 0.44 6.88 -13.49
C GLU A 851 1.55 7.43 -14.40
N VAL A 852 1.20 7.68 -15.66
CA VAL A 852 2.05 8.39 -16.63
C VAL A 852 1.92 9.88 -16.32
N TYR A 853 2.83 10.39 -15.49
CA TYR A 853 3.11 11.80 -15.54
C TYR A 853 3.88 12.05 -16.83
N HIS A 854 3.21 12.65 -17.81
CA HIS A 854 3.88 13.39 -18.85
C HIS A 854 4.69 14.50 -18.18
N LEU A 855 5.97 14.23 -17.90
CA LEU A 855 7.00 15.24 -17.65
C LEU A 855 7.37 15.92 -19.00
N SER A 856 6.35 16.37 -19.74
CA SER A 856 6.52 17.08 -21.02
C SER A 856 5.86 18.43 -20.97
#